data_AF-A0A560RU90-F1
#
_entry.id   AF-A0A560RU90-F1
#
_cell.length_a   1.000
_cell.length_b   1.000
_cell.length_c   1.000
_cell.angle_alpha   90.00
_cell.angle_beta   90.00
_cell.angle_gamma   90.00
#
_symmetry.space_group_name_H-M   'P 1'
#
loop_
_entity.id
_entity.type
_entity.pdbx_description
1 polymer ?
#
loop_
_entity_poly.entity_id
_entity_poly.type
_entity_poly.pdbx_seq_one_letter_code
_entity_poly.pdbx_strand_id
1 'polypeptide(L)'
;MTETDALSGWADLAYSSRHMVFEHCAEAIALLNPFSDRLGDLNIAACELLGYPRQELLELPVSKLFGHQLADLIVFTQAVMDKGRGWTDELSCNCKSGERIELEISATILQIKGEQQLILVLRELSHEKYQRDQAHTERTMRGGLIEWRNILNLFQESERDNQLLLSSVGDGIYSINSEGLATFVNPAGARMLGWEPQDMIGKNIHRIHHHTHADGSHYPVDECPIYKAVRDGVVHEGRQEVFWRRDGSSFPVEFTSTPVISEGRIVGAVVVFRDITERRSTENQLQNALDELKVLKERLEEQNAYLQEEIHIEHNFREIVGQSEPIKKIIRQIDVVAPTDASVLINGESGTGKELIARAIHQASRRNAHPLIRVNCAAIPAELFESEFFGHIRGAFTGAVRDRVGRFELADGGTLFLDEIGEIPLELQSKLLRVLQEGQFERVGEERTRKVDVRIIAATNRDLRQEVAAKHFREDLYFRLNVFPIQSPPLRDRLMDIGALAAHFLKQTGKRLNMPGRRLRNSDIERLQRYSWPGNIRELQNVIERALITSIGADLNLDLPDEPKPNLPPSQQPSLATTIMTDAQIRELERINMEAALKAADGKLFGKGGAAELLGLKPTTLASRFKRLEIKLED
;
A
#
# COMPACT_ATOMS: atom_id res chain seq x y z
N MET A 1 108.36 52.32 -28.92
CA MET A 1 107.98 51.33 -29.95
C MET A 1 106.63 50.79 -29.54
N THR A 2 105.53 50.90 -30.26
CA THR A 2 105.14 51.36 -31.61
C THR A 2 103.61 51.24 -31.55
N GLU A 3 102.82 52.31 -31.59
CA GLU A 3 102.10 52.90 -32.75
C GLU A 3 101.29 54.06 -32.10
N THR A 4 101.24 55.34 -32.50
CA THR A 4 101.09 55.97 -33.83
C THR A 4 100.27 55.12 -34.78
N ASP A 5 98.94 55.21 -34.71
CA ASP A 5 98.19 56.11 -35.61
C ASP A 5 96.69 55.81 -35.54
N ALA A 6 95.89 56.80 -35.12
CA ALA A 6 94.49 56.94 -35.58
C ALA A 6 93.81 58.23 -35.05
N LEU A 7 94.50 59.28 -34.60
CA LEU A 7 93.82 60.40 -33.92
C LEU A 7 94.30 61.80 -34.30
N SER A 8 94.99 61.96 -35.43
CA SER A 8 95.37 63.29 -35.94
C SER A 8 94.18 64.13 -36.46
N GLY A 9 92.97 63.57 -36.50
CA GLY A 9 91.71 64.32 -36.64
C GLY A 9 90.86 64.39 -35.36
N TRP A 10 91.22 63.66 -34.31
CA TRP A 10 90.43 63.59 -33.07
C TRP A 10 90.88 64.58 -32.00
N ALA A 11 92.09 65.15 -32.04
CA ALA A 11 92.52 66.10 -31.01
C ALA A 11 91.69 67.41 -31.03
N ASP A 12 91.37 67.93 -32.22
CA ASP A 12 90.56 69.15 -32.36
C ASP A 12 89.04 68.87 -32.19
N LEU A 13 88.55 67.72 -32.67
CA LEU A 13 87.16 67.28 -32.46
C LEU A 13 86.88 66.84 -31.02
N ALA A 14 87.85 66.23 -30.34
CA ALA A 14 87.72 65.80 -28.94
C ALA A 14 87.83 66.97 -27.95
N TYR A 15 88.52 68.06 -28.29
CA TYR A 15 88.51 69.26 -27.46
C TYR A 15 87.14 69.95 -27.50
N SER A 16 86.57 70.10 -28.70
CA SER A 16 85.21 70.60 -28.89
C SER A 16 84.16 69.72 -28.21
N SER A 17 84.21 68.39 -28.38
CA SER A 17 83.21 67.50 -27.81
C SER A 17 83.34 67.35 -26.29
N ARG A 18 84.55 67.32 -25.72
CA ARG A 18 84.74 67.34 -24.26
C ARG A 18 84.25 68.62 -23.63
N HIS A 19 84.50 69.76 -24.30
CA HIS A 19 83.96 71.04 -23.87
C HIS A 19 82.42 71.02 -23.92
N MET A 20 81.81 70.55 -25.01
CA MET A 20 80.35 70.42 -25.10
C MET A 20 79.75 69.46 -24.07
N VAL A 21 80.44 68.36 -23.72
CA VAL A 21 79.98 67.43 -22.67
C VAL A 21 80.01 68.10 -21.29
N PHE A 22 81.04 68.90 -21.00
CA PHE A 22 81.09 69.69 -19.77
C PHE A 22 79.96 70.74 -19.76
N GLU A 23 79.82 71.52 -20.84
CA GLU A 23 78.81 72.58 -20.96
C GLU A 23 77.38 72.06 -20.82
N HIS A 24 77.06 70.91 -21.42
CA HIS A 24 75.72 70.33 -21.43
C HIS A 24 75.51 69.21 -20.40
N CYS A 25 76.41 69.05 -19.43
CA CYS A 25 76.16 68.16 -18.31
C CYS A 25 74.95 68.66 -17.52
N ALA A 26 74.02 67.77 -17.17
CA ALA A 26 72.82 68.11 -16.40
C ALA A 26 73.14 68.53 -14.95
N GLU A 27 74.30 68.10 -14.45
CA GLU A 27 74.79 68.48 -13.12
C GLU A 27 75.49 69.84 -13.20
N ALA A 28 75.29 70.69 -12.18
CA ALA A 28 76.01 71.95 -12.07
C ALA A 28 77.46 71.70 -11.64
N ILE A 29 78.42 71.99 -12.52
CA ILE A 29 79.84 71.74 -12.28
C ILE A 29 80.62 73.05 -12.33
N ALA A 30 81.46 73.27 -11.31
CA ALA A 30 82.34 74.41 -11.16
C ALA A 30 83.79 73.97 -10.91
N LEU A 31 84.75 74.69 -11.46
CA LEU A 31 86.16 74.56 -11.19
C LEU A 31 86.57 75.72 -10.29
N LEU A 32 86.97 75.42 -9.07
CA LEU A 32 87.38 76.38 -8.05
C LEU A 32 88.91 76.33 -7.88
N ASN A 33 89.56 77.50 -7.90
CA ASN A 33 90.93 77.60 -7.40
C ASN A 33 90.85 77.96 -5.91
N PRO A 34 91.28 77.09 -4.98
CA PRO A 34 91.12 77.35 -3.55
C PRO A 34 92.06 78.45 -3.01
N PHE A 35 93.10 78.83 -3.77
CA PHE A 35 94.09 79.84 -3.36
C PHE A 35 93.83 81.23 -3.96
N SER A 36 92.94 81.32 -4.95
CA SER A 36 92.45 82.58 -5.49
C SER A 36 90.96 82.67 -5.20
N ASP A 37 90.45 83.79 -4.70
CA ASP A 37 89.02 83.97 -4.43
C ASP A 37 88.19 84.08 -5.73
N ARG A 38 88.29 83.09 -6.63
CA ARG A 38 87.78 83.09 -8.01
C ARG A 38 87.51 81.67 -8.50
N LEU A 39 86.49 81.56 -9.36
CA LEU A 39 86.19 80.34 -10.11
C LEU A 39 87.06 80.31 -11.39
N GLY A 40 87.64 79.15 -11.67
CA GLY A 40 88.45 78.89 -12.87
C GLY A 40 87.60 78.59 -14.10
N ASP A 41 86.50 77.85 -13.94
CA ASP A 41 85.52 77.59 -15.00
C ASP A 41 84.18 77.05 -14.47
N LEU A 42 83.09 77.13 -15.24
CA LEU A 42 81.73 76.67 -14.88
C LEU A 42 80.94 76.22 -16.12
N ASN A 43 80.05 75.24 -15.98
CA ASN A 43 79.15 74.83 -17.05
C ASN A 43 77.79 75.56 -17.03
N ILE A 44 76.95 75.31 -18.05
CA ILE A 44 75.63 75.95 -18.20
C ILE A 44 74.74 75.67 -16.99
N ALA A 45 74.68 74.42 -16.52
CA ALA A 45 73.88 74.05 -15.36
C ALA A 45 74.31 74.79 -14.07
N ALA A 46 75.60 75.03 -13.86
CA ALA A 46 76.09 75.84 -12.74
C ALA A 46 75.71 77.32 -12.88
N CYS A 47 75.71 77.85 -14.10
CA CYS A 47 75.26 79.21 -14.38
C CYS A 47 73.76 79.37 -14.11
N GLU A 48 72.95 78.38 -14.52
CA GLU A 48 71.51 78.35 -14.28
C GLU A 48 71.19 78.22 -12.79
N LEU A 49 71.86 77.30 -12.07
CA LEU A 49 71.69 77.11 -10.63
C LEU A 49 72.02 78.38 -9.84
N LEU A 50 73.13 79.05 -10.17
CA LEU A 50 73.55 80.28 -9.48
C LEU A 50 72.84 81.54 -9.99
N GLY A 51 72.16 81.46 -11.14
CA GLY A 51 71.42 82.55 -11.76
C GLY A 51 72.29 83.66 -12.37
N TYR A 52 73.58 83.41 -12.62
CA TYR A 52 74.52 84.38 -13.17
C TYR A 52 75.03 83.95 -14.55
N PRO A 53 75.26 84.88 -15.49
CA PRO A 53 75.97 84.56 -16.72
C PRO A 53 77.44 84.20 -16.40
N ARG A 54 78.00 83.21 -17.11
CA ARG A 54 79.35 82.68 -16.86
C ARG A 54 80.43 83.75 -16.72
N GLN A 55 80.42 84.75 -17.60
CA GLN A 55 81.43 85.81 -17.60
C GLN A 55 81.40 86.64 -16.31
N GLU A 56 80.22 86.83 -15.71
CA GLU A 56 80.07 87.50 -14.42
C GLU A 56 80.57 86.60 -13.28
N LEU A 57 80.28 85.29 -13.30
CA LEU A 57 80.75 84.34 -12.28
C LEU A 57 82.27 84.18 -12.24
N LEU A 58 82.95 84.23 -13.39
CA LEU A 58 84.41 84.12 -13.46
C LEU A 58 85.13 85.35 -12.88
N GLU A 59 84.47 86.50 -12.89
CA GLU A 59 84.98 87.74 -12.27
C GLU A 59 84.49 87.92 -10.83
N LEU A 60 83.43 87.21 -10.44
CA LEU A 60 82.82 87.29 -9.11
C LEU A 60 83.71 86.59 -8.06
N PRO A 61 84.00 87.24 -6.92
CA PRO A 61 84.68 86.57 -5.82
C PRO A 61 83.83 85.43 -5.27
N VAL A 62 84.43 84.28 -5.00
CA VAL A 62 83.74 83.12 -4.41
C VAL A 62 83.21 83.48 -3.03
N SER A 63 83.94 84.34 -2.31
CA SER A 63 83.52 85.00 -1.07
C SER A 63 82.21 85.78 -1.17
N LYS A 64 81.77 86.18 -2.37
CA LYS A 64 80.47 86.83 -2.56
C LYS A 64 79.33 85.83 -2.74
N LEU A 65 79.61 84.66 -3.34
CA LEU A 65 78.64 83.58 -3.49
C LEU A 65 78.38 82.85 -2.17
N PHE A 66 79.45 82.54 -1.44
CA PHE A 66 79.40 81.79 -0.19
C PHE A 66 79.63 82.66 1.05
N GLY A 67 79.46 83.97 0.98
CA GLY A 67 79.94 84.90 2.01
C GLY A 67 79.53 84.59 3.45
N HIS A 68 78.32 84.09 3.68
CA HIS A 68 77.86 83.68 5.02
C HIS A 68 78.42 82.34 5.50
N GLN A 69 79.00 81.54 4.60
CA GLN A 69 79.59 80.22 4.84
C GLN A 69 81.00 80.08 4.26
N LEU A 70 81.70 81.20 4.08
CA LEU A 70 83.04 81.18 3.48
C LEU A 70 84.02 80.38 4.34
N ALA A 71 83.89 80.45 5.66
CA ALA A 71 84.69 79.66 6.59
C ALA A 71 84.46 78.15 6.38
N ASP A 72 83.20 77.73 6.25
CA ASP A 72 82.83 76.32 6.05
C ASP A 72 83.30 75.81 4.68
N LEU A 73 83.21 76.67 3.64
CA LEU A 73 83.75 76.36 2.32
C LEU A 73 85.28 76.20 2.35
N ILE A 74 86.01 77.05 3.09
CA ILE A 74 87.47 76.91 3.25
C ILE A 74 87.82 75.61 3.96
N VAL A 75 87.11 75.27 5.04
CA VAL A 75 87.30 74.00 5.76
C VAL A 75 87.04 72.80 4.85
N PHE A 76 85.94 72.84 4.10
CA PHE A 76 85.59 71.79 3.14
C PHE A 76 86.64 71.63 2.03
N THR A 77 87.05 72.74 1.40
CA THR A 77 88.03 72.71 0.31
C THR A 77 89.41 72.26 0.78
N GLN A 78 89.86 72.66 1.99
CA GLN A 78 91.08 72.13 2.60
C GLN A 78 91.00 70.62 2.85
N ALA A 79 89.87 70.14 3.40
CA ALA A 79 89.66 68.71 3.62
C ALA A 79 89.68 67.90 2.31
N VAL A 80 89.15 68.47 1.22
CA VAL A 80 89.19 67.86 -0.12
C VAL A 80 90.60 67.85 -0.68
N MET A 81 91.38 68.92 -0.50
CA MET A 81 92.80 68.95 -0.92
C MET A 81 93.64 67.89 -0.20
N ASP A 82 93.38 67.67 1.09
CA ASP A 82 94.10 66.66 1.88
C ASP A 82 93.68 65.22 1.53
N LYS A 83 92.38 64.98 1.28
CA LYS A 83 91.81 63.63 1.05
C LYS A 83 91.65 63.25 -0.42
N GLY A 84 91.83 64.20 -1.34
CA GLY A 84 91.61 64.06 -2.79
C GLY A 84 90.14 64.16 -3.25
N ARG A 85 89.16 63.88 -2.39
CA ARG A 85 87.72 64.03 -2.64
C ARG A 85 86.93 64.33 -1.37
N GLY A 86 85.75 64.93 -1.49
CA GLY A 86 84.85 65.19 -0.36
C GLY A 86 83.39 65.40 -0.79
N TRP A 87 82.49 65.37 0.19
CA TRP A 87 81.05 65.57 0.01
C TRP A 87 80.49 66.30 1.25
N THR A 88 79.52 67.21 1.05
CA THR A 88 78.78 67.90 2.12
C THR A 88 77.41 68.36 1.62
N ASP A 89 76.40 68.36 2.47
CA ASP A 89 75.06 68.93 2.24
C ASP A 89 74.75 70.11 3.17
N GLU A 90 75.76 70.62 3.88
CA GLU A 90 75.62 71.68 4.89
C GLU A 90 75.94 73.09 4.34
N LEU A 91 76.39 73.16 3.08
CA LEU A 91 76.77 74.40 2.41
C LEU A 91 75.59 75.00 1.65
N SER A 92 75.61 76.31 1.50
CA SER A 92 74.60 77.10 0.81
C SER A 92 75.25 78.35 0.25
N CYS A 93 74.75 78.80 -0.90
CA CYS A 93 75.23 80.01 -1.55
C CYS A 93 74.08 80.95 -1.86
N ASN A 94 74.42 82.22 -2.10
CA ASN A 94 73.48 83.21 -2.60
C ASN A 94 73.52 83.22 -4.12
N CYS A 95 72.36 83.08 -4.76
CA CYS A 95 72.22 83.24 -6.20
C CYS A 95 72.00 84.72 -6.57
N LYS A 96 71.94 85.02 -7.88
CA LYS A 96 71.79 86.40 -8.38
C LYS A 96 70.53 87.11 -7.90
N SER A 97 69.44 86.38 -7.66
CA SER A 97 68.19 86.95 -7.13
C SER A 97 68.28 87.34 -5.66
N GLY A 98 69.36 86.96 -4.96
CA GLY A 98 69.53 87.13 -3.52
C GLY A 98 68.89 86.01 -2.68
N GLU A 99 68.31 85.01 -3.32
CA GLU A 99 67.79 83.81 -2.65
C GLU A 99 68.96 82.91 -2.21
N ARG A 100 68.79 82.28 -1.04
CA ARG A 100 69.75 81.34 -0.49
C ARG A 100 69.36 79.93 -0.91
N ILE A 101 70.27 79.25 -1.58
CA ILE A 101 70.06 77.88 -2.05
C ILE A 101 70.89 76.93 -1.19
N GLU A 102 70.25 75.92 -0.60
CA GLU A 102 70.92 74.83 0.11
C GLU A 102 71.52 73.84 -0.89
N LEU A 103 72.81 73.56 -0.75
CA LEU A 103 73.59 72.80 -1.71
C LEU A 103 74.14 71.51 -1.12
N GLU A 104 73.92 70.42 -1.84
CA GLU A 104 74.77 69.23 -1.79
C GLU A 104 75.97 69.43 -2.73
N ILE A 105 77.18 69.44 -2.18
CA ILE A 105 78.44 69.67 -2.89
C ILE A 105 79.33 68.42 -2.83
N SER A 106 79.63 67.85 -3.99
CA SER A 106 80.68 66.84 -4.17
C SER A 106 81.93 67.47 -4.78
N ALA A 107 83.11 67.19 -4.24
CA ALA A 107 84.36 67.80 -4.70
C ALA A 107 85.49 66.79 -4.95
N THR A 108 86.36 67.09 -5.91
CA THR A 108 87.57 66.31 -6.24
C THR A 108 88.72 67.20 -6.69
N ILE A 109 89.95 66.81 -6.36
CA ILE A 109 91.16 67.55 -6.74
C ILE A 109 91.57 67.34 -8.21
N LEU A 110 92.02 68.42 -8.85
CA LEU A 110 92.56 68.46 -10.21
C LEU A 110 93.90 69.22 -10.23
N GLN A 111 94.89 68.68 -10.93
CA GLN A 111 96.23 69.28 -11.07
C GLN A 111 96.41 69.84 -12.48
N ILE A 112 96.53 71.16 -12.62
CA ILE A 112 96.75 71.83 -13.91
C ILE A 112 97.97 72.75 -13.80
N LYS A 113 98.96 72.58 -14.69
CA LYS A 113 100.18 73.42 -14.79
C LYS A 113 100.95 73.61 -13.45
N GLY A 114 100.83 72.66 -12.53
CA GLY A 114 101.49 72.71 -11.21
C GLY A 114 100.67 73.36 -10.10
N GLU A 115 99.43 73.78 -10.37
CA GLU A 115 98.50 74.34 -9.38
C GLU A 115 97.36 73.35 -9.07
N GLN A 116 96.97 73.29 -7.79
CA GLN A 116 95.81 72.50 -7.34
C GLN A 116 94.52 73.28 -7.52
N GLN A 117 93.55 72.69 -8.21
CA GLN A 117 92.20 73.18 -8.37
C GLN A 117 91.20 72.12 -7.92
N LEU A 118 89.95 72.51 -7.70
CA LEU A 118 88.88 71.64 -7.22
C LEU A 118 87.73 71.64 -8.21
N ILE A 119 87.32 70.46 -8.66
CA ILE A 119 86.05 70.27 -9.38
C ILE A 119 84.97 70.10 -8.32
N LEU A 120 83.96 70.98 -8.34
CA LEU A 120 82.78 70.95 -7.49
C LEU A 120 81.56 70.58 -8.35
N VAL A 121 80.76 69.63 -7.87
CA VAL A 121 79.43 69.32 -8.38
C VAL A 121 78.42 69.82 -7.36
N LEU A 122 77.52 70.72 -7.76
CA LEU A 122 76.56 71.42 -6.91
C LEU A 122 75.14 70.90 -7.22
N ARG A 123 74.35 70.58 -6.19
CA ARG A 123 72.95 70.16 -6.34
C ARG A 123 72.06 70.85 -5.31
N GLU A 124 70.88 71.30 -5.73
CA GLU A 124 69.90 71.91 -4.83
C GLU A 124 69.10 70.85 -4.05
N LEU A 125 69.05 70.97 -2.71
CA LEU A 125 68.39 69.99 -1.84
C LEU A 125 66.85 69.99 -1.92
N SER A 126 66.24 71.11 -2.35
CA SER A 126 64.79 71.38 -2.28
C SER A 126 63.93 70.50 -3.18
N HIS A 127 64.46 70.03 -4.32
CA HIS A 127 63.65 69.47 -5.41
C HIS A 127 63.48 67.93 -5.35
N GLU A 128 64.38 67.20 -4.69
CA GLU A 128 64.38 65.73 -4.71
C GLU A 128 63.45 65.09 -3.66
N LYS A 129 63.19 65.79 -2.56
CA LYS A 129 62.38 65.28 -1.43
C LYS A 129 60.89 65.17 -1.79
N TYR A 130 60.38 66.12 -2.59
CA TYR A 130 58.97 66.18 -3.01
C TYR A 130 58.56 65.02 -3.94
N GLN A 131 59.46 64.58 -4.85
CA GLN A 131 59.14 63.52 -5.80
C GLN A 131 59.07 62.12 -5.14
N ARG A 132 59.83 61.89 -4.06
CA ARG A 132 59.80 60.61 -3.32
C ARG A 132 58.51 60.42 -2.52
N ASP A 133 57.97 61.48 -1.93
CA ASP A 133 56.77 61.39 -1.10
C ASP A 133 55.49 61.11 -1.93
N GLN A 134 55.33 61.74 -3.11
CA GLN A 134 54.17 61.48 -3.98
C GLN A 134 54.07 60.02 -4.44
N ALA A 135 55.20 59.40 -4.83
CA ALA A 135 55.23 58.02 -5.31
C ALA A 135 54.81 57.00 -4.24
N HIS A 136 55.00 57.32 -2.95
CA HIS A 136 54.61 56.45 -1.85
C HIS A 136 53.10 56.49 -1.58
N THR A 137 52.49 57.68 -1.58
CA THR A 137 51.05 57.86 -1.34
C THR A 137 50.19 57.17 -2.41
N GLU A 138 50.61 57.25 -3.68
CA GLU A 138 49.85 56.66 -4.79
C GLU A 138 49.81 55.12 -4.75
N ARG A 139 50.89 54.47 -4.27
CA ARG A 139 50.93 53.01 -4.10
C ARG A 139 49.99 52.53 -2.99
N THR A 140 49.92 53.24 -1.88
CA THR A 140 49.06 52.87 -0.74
C THR A 140 47.57 52.97 -1.08
N MET A 141 47.15 54.01 -1.83
CA MET A 141 45.75 54.14 -2.28
C MET A 141 45.33 53.01 -3.25
N ARG A 142 46.19 52.62 -4.19
CA ARG A 142 45.89 51.51 -5.12
C ARG A 142 45.71 50.18 -4.39
N GLY A 143 46.52 49.91 -3.36
CA GLY A 143 46.39 48.71 -2.53
C GLY A 143 45.03 48.63 -1.83
N GLY A 144 44.63 49.71 -1.15
CA GLY A 144 43.35 49.76 -0.43
C GLY A 144 42.12 49.60 -1.32
N LEU A 145 42.14 50.15 -2.54
CA LEU A 145 41.04 50.00 -3.50
C LEU A 145 40.86 48.56 -4.01
N ILE A 146 41.95 47.81 -4.14
CA ILE A 146 41.89 46.40 -4.56
C ILE A 146 41.31 45.53 -3.45
N GLU A 147 41.75 45.73 -2.20
CA GLU A 147 41.19 45.02 -1.04
C GLU A 147 39.70 45.29 -0.87
N TRP A 148 39.26 46.54 -1.00
CA TRP A 148 37.85 46.90 -0.89
C TRP A 148 36.99 46.23 -1.96
N ARG A 149 37.50 46.16 -3.21
CA ARG A 149 36.81 45.47 -4.30
C ARG A 149 36.71 43.96 -4.08
N ASN A 150 37.73 43.34 -3.48
CA ASN A 150 37.69 41.92 -3.14
C ASN A 150 36.67 41.62 -2.04
N ILE A 151 36.56 42.48 -1.02
CA ILE A 151 35.55 42.33 0.05
C ILE A 151 34.13 42.46 -0.51
N LEU A 152 33.88 43.44 -1.38
CA LEU A 152 32.59 43.57 -2.06
C LEU A 152 32.22 42.33 -2.86
N ASN A 153 33.17 41.81 -3.65
CA ASN A 153 32.92 40.63 -4.48
C ASN A 153 32.61 39.41 -3.60
N LEU A 154 33.37 39.19 -2.52
CA LEU A 154 33.09 38.12 -1.56
C LEU A 154 31.70 38.23 -0.93
N PHE A 155 31.27 39.44 -0.59
CA PHE A 155 29.94 39.68 -0.03
C PHE A 155 28.84 39.36 -1.05
N GLN A 156 28.99 39.83 -2.30
CA GLN A 156 28.03 39.55 -3.37
C GLN A 156 27.96 38.06 -3.74
N GLU A 157 29.10 37.37 -3.75
CA GLU A 157 29.17 35.93 -4.01
C GLU A 157 28.49 35.16 -2.88
N SER A 158 28.77 35.51 -1.61
CA SER A 158 28.09 34.92 -0.45
C SER A 158 26.57 35.15 -0.45
N GLU A 159 26.08 36.33 -0.82
CA GLU A 159 24.63 36.58 -0.92
C GLU A 159 23.99 35.73 -2.02
N ARG A 160 24.67 35.61 -3.17
CA ARG A 160 24.20 34.83 -4.31
C ARG A 160 24.13 33.34 -3.96
N ASP A 161 25.15 32.80 -3.30
CA ASP A 161 25.18 31.40 -2.87
C ASP A 161 24.07 31.10 -1.86
N ASN A 162 23.83 31.99 -0.90
CA ASN A 162 22.74 31.85 0.05
C ASN A 162 21.36 31.86 -0.63
N GLN A 163 21.16 32.71 -1.64
CA GLN A 163 19.92 32.71 -2.43
C GLN A 163 19.72 31.42 -3.21
N LEU A 164 20.79 30.88 -3.82
CA LEU A 164 20.74 29.62 -4.55
C LEU A 164 20.39 28.45 -3.62
N LEU A 165 21.01 28.37 -2.44
CA LEU A 165 20.69 27.35 -1.44
C LEU A 165 19.21 27.40 -1.04
N LEU A 166 18.70 28.58 -0.69
CA LEU A 166 17.29 28.76 -0.29
C LEU A 166 16.28 28.51 -1.43
N SER A 167 16.72 28.68 -2.69
CA SER A 167 15.88 28.40 -3.88
C SER A 167 15.77 26.90 -4.21
N SER A 168 16.73 26.10 -3.77
CA SER A 168 16.77 24.65 -4.02
C SER A 168 15.86 23.84 -3.07
N VAL A 169 15.45 24.46 -1.96
CA VAL A 169 14.59 23.83 -0.95
C VAL A 169 13.15 23.77 -1.45
N GLY A 170 12.56 22.57 -1.41
CA GLY A 170 11.16 22.34 -1.77
C GLY A 170 10.16 22.92 -0.78
N ASP A 171 10.57 23.16 0.46
CA ASP A 171 9.76 23.77 1.51
C ASP A 171 9.70 25.29 1.37
N GLY A 172 8.55 25.85 1.75
CA GLY A 172 8.38 27.29 1.83
C GLY A 172 9.12 27.85 3.03
N ILE A 173 9.91 28.90 2.81
CA ILE A 173 10.68 29.57 3.86
C ILE A 173 10.37 31.05 3.81
N TYR A 174 10.03 31.64 4.94
CA TYR A 174 9.99 33.09 5.09
C TYR A 174 10.54 33.51 6.46
N SER A 175 11.01 34.74 6.56
CA SER A 175 11.36 35.35 7.85
C SER A 175 10.48 36.55 8.14
N ILE A 176 10.25 36.78 9.43
CA ILE A 176 9.52 37.93 9.96
C ILE A 176 10.38 38.70 10.96
N ASN A 177 10.20 40.01 11.05
CA ASN A 177 10.82 40.84 12.09
C ASN A 177 10.07 40.74 13.44
N SER A 178 10.53 41.49 14.45
CA SER A 178 9.89 41.56 15.78
C SER A 178 8.43 42.04 15.77
N GLU A 179 8.02 42.76 14.72
CA GLU A 179 6.63 43.25 14.51
C GLU A 179 5.79 42.26 13.68
N GLY A 180 6.41 41.17 13.23
CA GLY A 180 5.80 40.15 12.40
C GLY A 180 5.56 40.56 10.94
N LEU A 181 6.33 41.52 10.44
CA LEU A 181 6.38 41.88 9.02
C LEU A 181 7.35 40.97 8.29
N ALA A 182 6.99 40.48 7.11
CA ALA A 182 7.87 39.64 6.30
C ALA A 182 9.13 40.40 5.87
N THR A 183 10.30 39.83 6.12
CA THR A 183 11.60 40.38 5.72
C THR A 183 12.24 39.60 4.58
N PHE A 184 11.88 38.33 4.41
CA PHE A 184 12.32 37.48 3.31
C PHE A 184 11.29 36.38 3.02
N VAL A 185 11.19 35.95 1.77
CA VAL A 185 10.41 34.78 1.33
C VAL A 185 11.19 34.08 0.22
N ASN A 186 11.37 32.76 0.30
CA ASN A 186 12.01 32.00 -0.77
C ASN A 186 11.04 31.72 -1.94
N PRO A 187 11.55 31.37 -3.15
CA PRO A 187 10.71 31.09 -4.31
C PRO A 187 9.69 29.96 -4.11
N ALA A 188 10.01 28.94 -3.30
CA ALA A 188 9.08 27.85 -3.01
C ALA A 188 7.86 28.35 -2.20
N GLY A 189 8.09 29.13 -1.14
CA GLY A 189 7.03 29.65 -0.28
C GLY A 189 6.12 30.64 -1.02
N ALA A 190 6.69 31.51 -1.85
CA ALA A 190 5.94 32.41 -2.72
C ALA A 190 5.00 31.65 -3.67
N ARG A 191 5.50 30.60 -4.34
CA ARG A 191 4.68 29.74 -5.23
C ARG A 191 3.58 28.98 -4.47
N MET A 192 3.88 28.42 -3.30
CA MET A 192 2.88 27.70 -2.50
C MET A 192 1.74 28.62 -2.04
N LEU A 193 2.07 29.84 -1.61
CA LEU A 193 1.07 30.80 -1.16
C LEU A 193 0.39 31.56 -2.32
N GLY A 194 0.93 31.48 -3.53
CA GLY A 194 0.39 32.18 -4.71
C GLY A 194 0.62 33.70 -4.66
N TRP A 195 1.69 34.14 -3.99
CA TRP A 195 2.06 35.55 -3.86
C TRP A 195 3.42 35.80 -4.52
N GLU A 196 3.60 37.01 -5.05
CA GLU A 196 4.93 37.48 -5.47
C GLU A 196 5.72 37.90 -4.22
N PRO A 197 7.04 37.58 -4.10
CA PRO A 197 7.82 37.91 -2.91
C PRO A 197 7.73 39.39 -2.52
N GLN A 198 7.84 40.28 -3.51
CA GLN A 198 7.73 41.74 -3.34
C GLN A 198 6.37 42.20 -2.78
N ASP A 199 5.29 41.45 -3.02
CA ASP A 199 3.97 41.74 -2.49
C ASP A 199 3.81 41.29 -1.03
N MET A 200 4.71 40.44 -0.52
CA MET A 200 4.70 39.92 0.85
C MET A 200 5.64 40.69 1.78
N ILE A 201 6.78 41.14 1.27
CA ILE A 201 7.78 41.89 2.08
C ILE A 201 7.14 43.15 2.69
N GLY A 202 7.41 43.38 3.97
CA GLY A 202 6.90 44.52 4.72
C GLY A 202 5.44 44.40 5.16
N LYS A 203 4.73 43.31 4.81
CA LYS A 203 3.36 43.05 5.26
C LYS A 203 3.33 42.06 6.41
N ASN A 204 2.29 42.17 7.23
CA ASN A 204 2.04 41.23 8.31
C ASN A 204 1.62 39.87 7.74
N ILE A 205 2.44 38.86 7.97
CA ILE A 205 2.30 37.54 7.36
C ILE A 205 1.05 36.79 7.85
N HIS A 206 0.67 36.92 9.12
CA HIS A 206 -0.57 36.31 9.64
C HIS A 206 -1.79 36.69 8.81
N ARG A 207 -1.87 37.97 8.43
CA ARG A 207 -2.98 38.50 7.63
C ARG A 207 -2.97 38.04 6.17
N ILE A 208 -1.86 37.51 5.69
CA ILE A 208 -1.71 37.06 4.30
C ILE A 208 -2.22 35.62 4.15
N HIS A 209 -1.78 34.71 5.03
CA HIS A 209 -2.03 33.28 4.82
C HIS A 209 -2.50 32.51 6.04
N HIS A 210 -2.56 33.10 7.24
CA HIS A 210 -2.91 32.39 8.48
C HIS A 210 -4.04 33.05 9.27
N HIS A 211 -4.90 33.82 8.57
CA HIS A 211 -5.92 34.68 9.20
C HIS A 211 -7.24 33.98 9.56
N THR A 212 -7.44 32.73 9.12
CA THR A 212 -8.69 31.96 9.28
C THR A 212 -8.37 30.48 9.48
N HIS A 213 -9.10 29.82 10.38
CA HIS A 213 -9.05 28.37 10.57
C HIS A 213 -9.77 27.63 9.42
N ALA A 214 -9.57 26.31 9.36
CA ALA A 214 -10.18 25.44 8.36
C ALA A 214 -11.73 25.47 8.39
N ASP A 215 -12.32 25.74 9.55
CA ASP A 215 -13.77 25.83 9.77
C ASP A 215 -14.36 27.19 9.39
N GLY A 216 -13.53 28.13 8.93
CA GLY A 216 -13.93 29.49 8.54
C GLY A 216 -13.93 30.51 9.67
N SER A 217 -13.62 30.11 10.91
CA SER A 217 -13.50 31.05 12.03
C SER A 217 -12.26 31.95 11.89
N HIS A 218 -12.35 33.20 12.35
CA HIS A 218 -11.22 34.12 12.33
C HIS A 218 -10.13 33.63 13.29
N TYR A 219 -8.88 33.63 12.81
CA TYR A 219 -7.73 33.27 13.64
C TYR A 219 -7.02 34.55 14.14
N PRO A 220 -7.01 34.84 15.46
CA PRO A 220 -6.32 36.00 16.00
C PRO A 220 -4.79 35.91 15.91
N VAL A 221 -4.13 37.03 15.64
CA VAL A 221 -2.64 37.11 15.57
C VAL A 221 -1.97 36.71 16.88
N ASP A 222 -2.58 37.04 18.02
CA ASP A 222 -2.04 36.73 19.35
C ASP A 222 -1.99 35.23 19.68
N GLU A 223 -2.82 34.45 18.97
CA GLU A 223 -2.93 33.02 19.15
C GLU A 223 -2.10 32.24 18.13
N CYS A 224 -1.51 32.92 17.15
CA CYS A 224 -0.70 32.34 16.10
C CYS A 224 0.66 31.80 16.64
N PRO A 225 0.95 30.50 16.53
CA PRO A 225 2.20 29.90 17.01
C PRO A 225 3.43 30.48 16.30
N ILE A 226 3.28 30.91 15.05
CA ILE A 226 4.36 31.57 14.31
C ILE A 226 4.82 32.84 15.03
N TYR A 227 3.88 33.63 15.57
CA TYR A 227 4.16 34.87 16.28
C TYR A 227 4.58 34.65 17.73
N LYS A 228 4.13 33.55 18.36
CA LYS A 228 4.58 33.19 19.70
C LYS A 228 6.10 33.03 19.76
N ALA A 229 6.72 32.42 18.74
CA ALA A 229 8.18 32.26 18.66
C ALA A 229 8.94 33.60 18.77
N VAL A 230 8.42 34.66 18.18
CA VAL A 230 9.02 36.02 18.24
C VAL A 230 8.85 36.64 19.63
N ARG A 231 7.81 36.25 20.39
CA ARG A 231 7.49 36.80 21.72
C ARG A 231 8.21 36.10 22.85
N ASP A 232 8.28 34.78 22.81
CA ASP A 232 8.83 33.96 23.89
C ASP A 232 10.25 33.44 23.61
N GLY A 233 10.72 33.54 22.36
CA GLY A 233 12.04 33.06 21.96
C GLY A 233 12.15 31.54 21.94
N VAL A 234 11.04 30.81 21.81
CA VAL A 234 10.98 29.35 21.74
C VAL A 234 10.58 28.90 20.34
N VAL A 235 11.03 27.70 19.94
CA VAL A 235 10.61 27.07 18.68
C VAL A 235 9.16 26.59 18.81
N HIS A 236 8.31 26.96 17.85
CA HIS A 236 6.93 26.49 17.79
C HIS A 236 6.69 25.67 16.52
N GLU A 237 6.02 24.54 16.66
CA GLU A 237 5.59 23.69 15.54
C GLU A 237 4.07 23.71 15.41
N GLY A 238 3.57 23.84 14.19
CA GLY A 238 2.17 23.67 13.85
C GLY A 238 2.00 22.43 12.98
N ARG A 239 1.21 21.46 13.44
CA ARG A 239 0.84 20.29 12.66
C ARG A 239 -0.63 20.39 12.26
N GLN A 240 -0.92 20.12 10.99
CA GLN A 240 -2.29 20.07 10.46
C GLN A 240 -3.02 21.42 10.48
N GLU A 241 -2.25 22.51 10.38
CA GLU A 241 -2.76 23.87 10.19
C GLU A 241 -3.16 24.09 8.73
N VAL A 242 -3.83 25.20 8.44
CA VAL A 242 -4.25 25.55 7.07
C VAL A 242 -3.65 26.89 6.68
N PHE A 243 -2.94 26.92 5.57
CA PHE A 243 -2.47 28.16 4.94
C PHE A 243 -3.34 28.51 3.74
N TRP A 244 -3.63 29.80 3.62
CA TRP A 244 -4.47 30.37 2.56
C TRP A 244 -3.62 30.96 1.45
N ARG A 245 -4.03 30.69 0.21
CA ARG A 245 -3.44 31.24 -1.00
C ARG A 245 -4.08 32.58 -1.35
N ARG A 246 -3.40 33.38 -2.17
CA ARG A 246 -3.91 34.68 -2.66
C ARG A 246 -5.29 34.58 -3.36
N ASP A 247 -5.56 33.47 -4.02
CA ASP A 247 -6.83 33.22 -4.74
C ASP A 247 -7.98 32.78 -3.82
N GLY A 248 -7.73 32.65 -2.52
CA GLY A 248 -8.71 32.22 -1.52
C GLY A 248 -8.83 30.70 -1.34
N SER A 249 -8.12 29.89 -2.12
CA SER A 249 -7.98 28.46 -1.83
C SER A 249 -7.03 28.23 -0.65
N SER A 250 -7.10 27.06 -0.02
CA SER A 250 -6.25 26.75 1.13
C SER A 250 -5.69 25.34 1.05
N PHE A 251 -4.58 25.10 1.75
CA PHE A 251 -3.93 23.80 1.80
C PHE A 251 -3.45 23.46 3.21
N PRO A 252 -3.51 22.17 3.61
CA PRO A 252 -2.97 21.73 4.89
C PRO A 252 -1.46 21.85 4.91
N VAL A 253 -0.93 22.32 6.03
CA VAL A 253 0.49 22.62 6.20
C VAL A 253 1.03 22.04 7.50
N GLU A 254 2.30 21.62 7.45
CA GLU A 254 3.15 21.46 8.64
C GLU A 254 4.19 22.57 8.62
N PHE A 255 4.38 23.27 9.75
CA PHE A 255 5.37 24.34 9.85
C PHE A 255 6.17 24.31 11.15
N THR A 256 7.34 24.91 11.10
CA THR A 256 8.21 25.19 12.25
C THR A 256 8.61 26.67 12.22
N SER A 257 8.39 27.38 13.33
CA SER A 257 8.81 28.76 13.54
C SER A 257 9.98 28.80 14.52
N THR A 258 11.16 29.20 14.05
CA THR A 258 12.39 29.26 14.82
C THR A 258 12.79 30.72 15.05
N PRO A 259 12.95 31.19 16.30
CA PRO A 259 13.33 32.57 16.58
C PRO A 259 14.77 32.85 16.13
N VAL A 260 14.99 34.07 15.63
CA VAL A 260 16.32 34.56 15.28
C VAL A 260 16.80 35.50 16.40
N ILE A 261 17.91 35.16 17.02
CA ILE A 261 18.48 35.88 18.16
C ILE A 261 19.83 36.48 17.75
N SER A 262 19.97 37.79 17.93
CA SER A 262 21.22 38.52 17.71
C SER A 262 21.54 39.39 18.92
N GLU A 263 22.77 39.34 19.43
CA GLU A 263 23.22 40.11 20.60
C GLU A 263 22.30 39.97 21.84
N GLY A 264 21.73 38.78 22.04
CA GLY A 264 20.81 38.50 23.16
C GLY A 264 19.40 39.10 23.00
N ARG A 265 19.05 39.63 21.83
CA ARG A 265 17.70 40.13 21.50
C ARG A 265 17.07 39.32 20.37
N ILE A 266 15.78 39.05 20.47
CA ILE A 266 15.01 38.42 19.39
C ILE A 266 14.79 39.48 18.31
N VAL A 267 15.36 39.26 17.13
CA VAL A 267 15.23 40.17 15.98
C VAL A 267 14.09 39.75 15.04
N GLY A 268 13.61 38.51 15.17
CA GLY A 268 12.56 37.97 14.32
C GLY A 268 12.38 36.45 14.48
N ALA A 269 11.75 35.83 13.49
CA ALA A 269 11.67 34.37 13.37
C ALA A 269 11.78 33.93 11.90
N VAL A 270 12.33 32.74 11.68
CA VAL A 270 12.32 32.04 10.39
C VAL A 270 11.29 30.93 10.47
N VAL A 271 10.36 30.92 9.52
CA VAL A 271 9.34 29.89 9.38
C VAL A 271 9.64 29.03 8.18
N VAL A 272 9.68 27.72 8.39
CA VAL A 272 9.74 26.70 7.35
C VAL A 272 8.41 25.98 7.34
N PHE A 273 7.80 25.81 6.16
CA PHE A 273 6.50 25.17 6.02
C PHE A 273 6.43 24.26 4.79
N ARG A 274 5.64 23.19 4.90
CA ARG A 274 5.48 22.17 3.85
C ARG A 274 4.00 21.91 3.59
N ASP A 275 3.61 21.95 2.32
CA ASP A 275 2.30 21.49 1.86
C ASP A 275 2.21 19.96 2.02
N ILE A 276 1.25 19.50 2.82
CA ILE A 276 1.05 18.07 3.12
C ILE A 276 -0.20 17.49 2.43
N THR A 277 -0.76 18.18 1.43
CA THR A 277 -1.98 17.76 0.73
C THR A 277 -1.86 16.34 0.16
N GLU A 278 -0.78 16.08 -0.60
CA GLU A 278 -0.55 14.79 -1.26
C GLU A 278 -0.28 13.66 -0.25
N ARG A 279 0.45 13.97 0.83
CA ARG A 279 0.69 13.01 1.90
C ARG A 279 -0.62 12.61 2.59
N ARG A 280 -1.46 13.58 2.95
CA ARG A 280 -2.76 13.33 3.57
C ARG A 280 -3.71 12.56 2.66
N SER A 281 -3.77 12.90 1.38
CA SER A 281 -4.63 12.17 0.44
C SER A 281 -4.19 10.72 0.31
N THR A 282 -2.88 10.47 0.24
CA THR A 282 -2.31 9.12 0.17
C THR A 282 -2.55 8.32 1.45
N GLU A 283 -2.36 8.93 2.63
CA GLU A 283 -2.63 8.29 3.93
C GLU A 283 -4.12 7.91 4.05
N ASN A 284 -5.03 8.79 3.65
CA ASN A 284 -6.48 8.51 3.66
C ASN A 284 -6.85 7.41 2.64
N GLN A 285 -6.27 7.43 1.44
CA GLN A 285 -6.49 6.38 0.44
C GLN A 285 -5.99 5.02 0.93
N LEU A 286 -4.81 4.98 1.54
CA LEU A 286 -4.25 3.76 2.12
C LEU A 286 -5.16 3.23 3.24
N GLN A 287 -5.63 4.10 4.13
CA GLN A 287 -6.52 3.69 5.22
C GLN A 287 -7.81 3.08 4.68
N ASN A 288 -8.45 3.73 3.72
CA ASN A 288 -9.67 3.21 3.08
C ASN A 288 -9.43 1.85 2.39
N ALA A 289 -8.30 1.69 1.69
CA ALA A 289 -7.95 0.43 1.04
C ALA A 289 -7.67 -0.70 2.04
N LEU A 290 -7.06 -0.39 3.18
CA LEU A 290 -6.83 -1.36 4.26
C LEU A 290 -8.14 -1.82 4.90
N ASP A 291 -9.09 -0.90 5.11
CA ASP A 291 -10.41 -1.23 5.65
C ASP A 291 -11.20 -2.13 4.69
N GLU A 292 -11.15 -1.85 3.38
CA GLU A 292 -11.76 -2.69 2.34
C GLU A 292 -11.12 -4.09 2.29
N LEU A 293 -9.78 -4.17 2.34
CA LEU A 293 -9.06 -5.45 2.37
C LEU A 293 -9.43 -6.30 3.60
N LYS A 294 -9.63 -5.67 4.76
CA LYS A 294 -10.00 -6.38 5.98
C LYS A 294 -11.37 -7.05 5.85
N VAL A 295 -12.37 -6.31 5.35
CA VAL A 295 -13.72 -6.84 5.11
C VAL A 295 -13.68 -7.98 4.09
N LEU A 296 -12.92 -7.82 3.00
CA LEU A 296 -12.80 -8.83 1.96
C LEU A 296 -12.14 -10.12 2.49
N LYS A 297 -11.10 -9.96 3.32
CA LYS A 297 -10.39 -11.08 3.95
C LYS A 297 -11.29 -11.86 4.90
N GLU A 298 -12.04 -11.19 5.76
CA GLU A 298 -12.99 -11.83 6.68
C GLU A 298 -14.06 -12.64 5.90
N ARG A 299 -14.60 -12.06 4.82
CA ARG A 299 -15.55 -12.77 3.94
C ARG A 299 -14.93 -14.01 3.30
N LEU A 300 -13.69 -13.92 2.83
CA LEU A 300 -12.96 -15.03 2.21
C LEU A 300 -12.67 -16.15 3.23
N GLU A 301 -12.29 -15.80 4.47
CA GLU A 301 -12.04 -16.76 5.53
C GLU A 301 -13.31 -17.52 5.94
N GLU A 302 -14.45 -16.83 6.06
CA GLU A 302 -15.73 -17.48 6.32
C GLU A 302 -16.19 -18.39 5.16
N GLN A 303 -16.01 -17.93 3.92
CA GLN A 303 -16.28 -18.76 2.74
C GLN A 303 -15.39 -20.00 2.71
N ASN A 304 -14.09 -19.85 2.99
CA ASN A 304 -13.16 -20.98 3.05
C ASN A 304 -13.52 -21.96 4.18
N ALA A 305 -13.88 -21.48 5.37
CA ALA A 305 -14.30 -22.34 6.47
C ALA A 305 -15.55 -23.15 6.08
N TYR A 306 -16.53 -22.50 5.47
CA TYR A 306 -17.74 -23.17 4.98
C TYR A 306 -17.44 -24.20 3.87
N LEU A 307 -16.62 -23.83 2.88
CA LEU A 307 -16.22 -24.73 1.80
C LEU A 307 -15.39 -25.91 2.30
N GLN A 308 -14.53 -25.72 3.31
CA GLN A 308 -13.77 -26.82 3.92
C GLN A 308 -14.66 -27.80 4.69
N GLU A 309 -15.67 -27.30 5.42
CA GLU A 309 -16.72 -28.14 6.02
C GLU A 309 -17.48 -28.92 4.94
N GLU A 310 -17.77 -28.29 3.79
CA GLU A 310 -18.48 -28.93 2.68
C GLU A 310 -17.62 -29.99 1.97
N ILE A 311 -16.34 -29.71 1.67
CA ILE A 311 -15.42 -30.68 1.02
C ILE A 311 -15.29 -31.96 1.85
N HIS A 312 -15.27 -31.86 3.18
CA HIS A 312 -15.25 -33.03 4.06
C HIS A 312 -16.51 -33.89 3.93
N ILE A 313 -17.65 -33.30 3.58
CA ILE A 313 -18.92 -34.00 3.30
C ILE A 313 -18.95 -34.51 1.84
N GLU A 314 -18.39 -33.76 0.89
CA GLU A 314 -18.42 -34.05 -0.56
C GLU A 314 -17.63 -35.29 -0.98
N HIS A 315 -16.61 -35.71 -0.23
CA HIS A 315 -15.82 -36.91 -0.56
C HIS A 315 -16.65 -38.21 -0.64
N ASN A 316 -17.91 -38.19 -0.21
CA ASN A 316 -18.82 -39.34 -0.23
C ASN A 316 -19.83 -39.37 -1.40
N PHE A 317 -19.89 -38.37 -2.27
CA PHE A 317 -20.97 -38.26 -3.27
C PHE A 317 -20.41 -38.06 -4.69
N ARG A 318 -20.24 -39.17 -5.43
CA ARG A 318 -19.88 -39.15 -6.86
C ARG A 318 -21.01 -39.76 -7.70
N GLU A 319 -21.53 -38.95 -8.62
CA GLU A 319 -22.44 -39.26 -9.74
C GLU A 319 -23.83 -39.84 -9.38
N ILE A 320 -24.85 -39.42 -10.14
CA ILE A 320 -26.19 -40.04 -10.07
C ILE A 320 -26.09 -41.42 -10.71
N VAL A 321 -26.25 -42.48 -9.90
CA VAL A 321 -26.17 -43.88 -10.35
C VAL A 321 -27.56 -44.38 -10.74
N GLY A 322 -27.72 -44.80 -11.99
CA GLY A 322 -28.93 -45.43 -12.50
C GLY A 322 -29.09 -45.30 -14.02
N GLN A 323 -29.83 -46.23 -14.63
CA GLN A 323 -30.17 -46.23 -16.06
C GLN A 323 -31.68 -46.40 -16.31
N SER A 324 -32.50 -46.43 -15.26
CA SER A 324 -33.95 -46.47 -15.41
C SER A 324 -34.49 -45.22 -16.11
N GLU A 325 -35.64 -45.37 -16.78
CA GLU A 325 -36.31 -44.25 -17.47
C GLU A 325 -36.64 -43.06 -16.54
N PRO A 326 -37.10 -43.26 -15.28
CA PRO A 326 -37.27 -42.16 -14.33
C PRO A 326 -35.98 -41.35 -14.09
N ILE A 327 -34.82 -42.01 -14.01
CA ILE A 327 -33.54 -41.33 -13.81
C ILE A 327 -33.08 -40.62 -15.08
N LYS A 328 -33.21 -41.23 -16.25
CA LYS A 328 -32.93 -40.56 -17.53
C LYS A 328 -33.80 -39.32 -17.73
N LYS A 329 -35.07 -39.38 -17.30
CA LYS A 329 -35.98 -38.23 -17.34
C LYS A 329 -35.46 -37.09 -16.46
N ILE A 330 -35.03 -37.39 -15.23
CA ILE A 330 -34.42 -36.38 -14.35
C ILE A 330 -33.19 -35.76 -15.00
N ILE A 331 -32.28 -36.56 -15.57
CA ILE A 331 -31.08 -36.05 -16.24
C ILE A 331 -31.45 -35.08 -17.37
N ARG A 332 -32.40 -35.45 -18.24
CA ARG A 332 -32.89 -34.55 -19.31
C ARG A 332 -33.51 -33.26 -18.74
N GLN A 333 -34.23 -33.35 -17.63
CA GLN A 333 -34.79 -32.17 -16.96
C GLN A 333 -33.70 -31.26 -16.39
N ILE A 334 -32.65 -31.84 -15.81
CA ILE A 334 -31.46 -31.13 -15.33
C ILE A 334 -30.78 -30.39 -16.50
N ASP A 335 -30.54 -31.06 -17.62
CA ASP A 335 -29.89 -30.47 -18.80
C ASP A 335 -30.66 -29.25 -19.34
N VAL A 336 -32.00 -29.28 -19.26
CA VAL A 336 -32.86 -28.18 -19.71
C VAL A 336 -32.86 -27.02 -18.71
N VAL A 337 -32.94 -27.28 -17.41
CA VAL A 337 -33.12 -26.22 -16.40
C VAL A 337 -31.79 -25.64 -15.91
N ALA A 338 -30.71 -26.43 -15.89
CA ALA A 338 -29.43 -26.01 -15.33
C ALA A 338 -28.85 -24.75 -16.00
N PRO A 339 -28.94 -24.53 -17.32
CA PRO A 339 -28.45 -23.30 -17.96
C PRO A 339 -29.25 -22.02 -17.66
N THR A 340 -30.38 -22.13 -16.95
CA THR A 340 -31.30 -21.02 -16.63
C THR A 340 -31.16 -20.57 -15.17
N ASP A 341 -31.64 -19.36 -14.85
CA ASP A 341 -31.75 -18.86 -13.46
C ASP A 341 -33.08 -19.23 -12.78
N ALA A 342 -33.90 -20.11 -13.39
CA ALA A 342 -35.17 -20.51 -12.81
C ALA A 342 -34.98 -21.25 -11.48
N SER A 343 -35.90 -20.99 -10.54
CA SER A 343 -36.01 -21.76 -9.30
C SER A 343 -36.47 -23.18 -9.59
N VAL A 344 -35.84 -24.15 -8.91
CA VAL A 344 -36.16 -25.57 -9.06
C VAL A 344 -36.71 -26.10 -7.75
N LEU A 345 -37.85 -26.79 -7.80
CA LEU A 345 -38.42 -27.50 -6.66
C LEU A 345 -38.25 -29.01 -6.87
N ILE A 346 -37.53 -29.67 -5.97
CA ILE A 346 -37.28 -31.11 -5.99
C ILE A 346 -38.22 -31.79 -4.99
N ASN A 347 -39.23 -32.49 -5.48
CA ASN A 347 -40.18 -33.24 -4.67
C ASN A 347 -39.77 -34.70 -4.60
N GLY A 348 -39.79 -35.28 -3.40
CA GLY A 348 -39.60 -36.72 -3.26
C GLY A 348 -39.36 -37.15 -1.82
N GLU A 349 -39.60 -38.43 -1.56
CA GLU A 349 -39.45 -39.03 -0.24
C GLU A 349 -38.03 -38.82 0.33
N SER A 350 -37.93 -38.92 1.66
CA SER A 350 -36.63 -38.88 2.33
C SER A 350 -35.74 -40.02 1.84
N GLY A 351 -34.45 -39.73 1.66
CA GLY A 351 -33.47 -40.72 1.22
C GLY A 351 -33.49 -41.07 -0.28
N THR A 352 -34.23 -40.35 -1.14
CA THR A 352 -34.24 -40.60 -2.60
C THR A 352 -33.06 -40.00 -3.37
N GLY A 353 -32.27 -39.13 -2.74
CA GLY A 353 -31.11 -38.46 -3.36
C GLY A 353 -31.37 -37.05 -3.89
N LYS A 354 -32.34 -36.31 -3.32
CA LYS A 354 -32.67 -34.92 -3.72
C LYS A 354 -31.46 -33.98 -3.76
N GLU A 355 -30.55 -34.13 -2.81
CA GLU A 355 -29.29 -33.39 -2.74
C GLU A 355 -28.37 -33.62 -3.95
N LEU A 356 -28.27 -34.87 -4.43
CA LEU A 356 -27.48 -35.19 -5.63
C LEU A 356 -28.07 -34.54 -6.88
N ILE A 357 -29.40 -34.47 -6.96
CA ILE A 357 -30.10 -33.78 -8.05
C ILE A 357 -29.79 -32.28 -7.99
N ALA A 358 -29.87 -31.65 -6.81
CA ALA A 358 -29.54 -30.24 -6.63
C ALA A 358 -28.09 -29.91 -7.03
N ARG A 359 -27.15 -30.76 -6.62
CA ARG A 359 -25.73 -30.61 -6.97
C ARG A 359 -25.50 -30.77 -8.48
N ALA A 360 -26.15 -31.74 -9.11
CA ALA A 360 -26.07 -31.94 -10.56
C ALA A 360 -26.62 -30.72 -11.33
N ILE A 361 -27.72 -30.11 -10.86
CA ILE A 361 -28.25 -28.85 -11.44
C ILE A 361 -27.22 -27.73 -11.32
N HIS A 362 -26.61 -27.55 -10.15
CA HIS A 362 -25.62 -26.51 -9.93
C HIS A 362 -24.38 -26.72 -10.82
N GLN A 363 -23.83 -27.94 -10.87
CA GLN A 363 -22.66 -28.28 -11.68
C GLN A 363 -22.87 -28.07 -13.20
N ALA A 364 -24.08 -28.35 -13.68
CA ALA A 364 -24.47 -28.14 -15.08
C ALA A 364 -24.90 -26.68 -15.37
N SER A 365 -24.84 -25.78 -14.38
CA SER A 365 -25.28 -24.39 -14.53
C SER A 365 -24.18 -23.42 -14.94
N ARG A 366 -24.58 -22.20 -15.31
CA ARG A 366 -23.66 -21.08 -15.54
C ARG A 366 -22.95 -20.60 -14.27
N ARG A 367 -23.45 -20.98 -13.09
CA ARG A 367 -22.92 -20.62 -11.76
C ARG A 367 -22.07 -21.73 -11.15
N ASN A 368 -21.65 -22.73 -11.93
CA ASN A 368 -20.89 -23.89 -11.43
C ASN A 368 -19.51 -23.57 -10.84
N ALA A 369 -18.94 -22.39 -11.17
CA ALA A 369 -17.70 -21.88 -10.59
C ALA A 369 -17.92 -21.07 -9.30
N HIS A 370 -19.19 -20.76 -8.96
CA HIS A 370 -19.58 -20.05 -7.75
C HIS A 370 -20.03 -21.03 -6.66
N PRO A 371 -20.11 -20.61 -5.38
CA PRO A 371 -20.46 -21.52 -4.29
C PRO A 371 -21.88 -22.09 -4.41
N LEU A 372 -22.04 -23.34 -3.99
CA LEU A 372 -23.32 -23.98 -3.70
C LEU A 372 -23.52 -23.99 -2.19
N ILE A 373 -24.21 -22.99 -1.65
CA ILE A 373 -24.51 -22.95 -0.21
C ILE A 373 -25.70 -23.86 0.06
N ARG A 374 -25.52 -24.82 0.97
CA ARG A 374 -26.55 -25.78 1.37
C ARG A 374 -27.07 -25.48 2.76
N VAL A 375 -28.38 -25.59 2.90
CA VAL A 375 -29.08 -25.36 4.17
C VAL A 375 -30.12 -26.46 4.36
N ASN A 376 -30.02 -27.19 5.46
CA ASN A 376 -31.09 -28.09 5.89
C ASN A 376 -32.00 -27.34 6.86
N CYS A 377 -33.19 -26.95 6.38
CA CYS A 377 -34.14 -26.16 7.15
C CYS A 377 -34.64 -26.91 8.40
N ALA A 378 -34.69 -28.25 8.36
CA ALA A 378 -35.13 -29.07 9.49
C ALA A 378 -34.12 -29.11 10.65
N ALA A 379 -32.84 -28.80 10.39
CA ALA A 379 -31.78 -28.85 11.39
C ALA A 379 -31.63 -27.54 12.18
N ILE A 380 -32.26 -26.45 11.73
CA ILE A 380 -32.11 -25.12 12.32
C ILE A 380 -33.28 -24.85 13.27
N PRO A 381 -33.01 -24.55 14.56
CA PRO A 381 -34.06 -24.13 15.48
C PRO A 381 -34.78 -22.88 14.98
N ALA A 382 -36.11 -22.81 15.17
CA ALA A 382 -36.93 -21.70 14.67
C ALA A 382 -36.42 -20.32 15.10
N GLU A 383 -35.92 -20.20 16.34
CA GLU A 383 -35.36 -18.97 16.91
C GLU A 383 -34.07 -18.50 16.20
N LEU A 384 -33.26 -19.43 15.68
CA LEU A 384 -32.00 -19.13 15.02
C LEU A 384 -32.15 -19.05 13.49
N PHE A 385 -33.31 -19.41 12.96
CA PHE A 385 -33.55 -19.51 11.53
C PHE A 385 -33.30 -18.19 10.81
N GLU A 386 -33.82 -17.09 11.37
CA GLU A 386 -33.64 -15.76 10.78
C GLU A 386 -32.16 -15.35 10.76
N SER A 387 -31.45 -15.55 11.88
CA SER A 387 -30.03 -15.23 11.99
C SER A 387 -29.15 -16.08 11.08
N GLU A 388 -29.45 -17.37 10.88
CA GLU A 388 -28.67 -18.23 9.97
C GLU A 388 -28.85 -17.78 8.51
N PHE A 389 -30.09 -17.52 8.08
CA PHE A 389 -30.38 -17.18 6.69
C PHE A 389 -29.91 -15.77 6.30
N PHE A 390 -30.21 -14.78 7.14
CA PHE A 390 -30.00 -13.37 6.83
C PHE A 390 -28.79 -12.76 7.54
N GLY A 391 -28.23 -13.42 8.55
CA GLY A 391 -27.12 -12.89 9.35
C GLY A 391 -27.58 -11.88 10.39
N HIS A 392 -26.67 -11.46 11.27
CA HIS A 392 -26.95 -10.49 12.32
C HIS A 392 -25.76 -9.57 12.57
N ILE A 393 -26.05 -8.38 13.11
CA ILE A 393 -25.03 -7.51 13.70
C ILE A 393 -24.88 -7.79 15.20
N ARG A 394 -23.72 -7.44 15.75
CA ARG A 394 -23.47 -7.52 17.18
C ARG A 394 -24.54 -6.77 17.96
N GLY A 395 -25.10 -7.40 18.99
CA GLY A 395 -26.13 -6.83 19.85
C GLY A 395 -27.57 -6.97 19.33
N ALA A 396 -27.80 -7.63 18.18
CA ALA A 396 -29.14 -7.83 17.64
C ALA A 396 -30.07 -8.68 18.54
N PHE A 397 -29.52 -9.61 19.33
CA PHE A 397 -30.25 -10.41 20.32
C PHE A 397 -29.31 -10.87 21.44
N THR A 398 -29.86 -11.44 22.51
CA THR A 398 -29.10 -12.01 23.63
C THR A 398 -28.24 -13.18 23.15
N GLY A 399 -26.94 -12.96 22.98
CA GLY A 399 -25.98 -13.95 22.43
C GLY A 399 -25.27 -13.51 21.14
N ALA A 400 -25.69 -12.39 20.52
CA ALA A 400 -25.02 -11.80 19.36
C ALA A 400 -23.72 -11.07 19.76
N VAL A 401 -22.68 -11.83 20.12
CA VAL A 401 -21.38 -11.30 20.59
C VAL A 401 -20.57 -10.65 19.46
N ARG A 402 -20.76 -11.11 18.22
CA ARG A 402 -20.09 -10.64 17.02
C ARG A 402 -21.07 -10.58 15.85
N ASP A 403 -20.72 -9.85 14.81
CA ASP A 403 -21.43 -9.88 13.54
C ASP A 403 -21.30 -11.27 12.90
N ARG A 404 -22.34 -11.69 12.17
CA ARG A 404 -22.34 -12.96 11.44
C ARG A 404 -23.00 -12.80 10.09
N VAL A 405 -22.33 -13.27 9.05
CA VAL A 405 -22.86 -13.29 7.68
C VAL A 405 -23.91 -14.40 7.53
N GLY A 406 -25.01 -14.09 6.84
CA GLY A 406 -26.09 -15.03 6.56
C GLY A 406 -25.85 -15.91 5.33
N ARG A 407 -26.58 -17.02 5.22
CA ARG A 407 -26.47 -17.95 4.07
C ARG A 407 -26.75 -17.29 2.72
N PHE A 408 -27.65 -16.30 2.66
CA PHE A 408 -27.91 -15.57 1.40
C PHE A 408 -26.71 -14.77 0.91
N GLU A 409 -25.98 -14.13 1.83
CA GLU A 409 -24.81 -13.31 1.49
C GLU A 409 -23.58 -14.18 1.17
N LEU A 410 -23.48 -15.36 1.78
CA LEU A 410 -22.50 -16.38 1.39
C LEU A 410 -22.78 -16.95 0.00
N ALA A 411 -24.06 -17.05 -0.39
CA ALA A 411 -24.50 -17.60 -1.67
C ALA A 411 -24.56 -16.56 -2.81
N ASP A 412 -24.16 -15.33 -2.55
CA ASP A 412 -24.21 -14.23 -3.52
C ASP A 412 -23.37 -14.53 -4.77
N GLY A 413 -23.98 -14.37 -5.95
CA GLY A 413 -23.45 -14.80 -7.25
C GLY A 413 -23.52 -16.31 -7.49
N GLY A 414 -23.87 -17.11 -6.48
CA GLY A 414 -23.89 -18.57 -6.50
C GLY A 414 -25.29 -19.18 -6.49
N THR A 415 -25.40 -20.34 -5.84
CA THR A 415 -26.64 -21.11 -5.69
C THR A 415 -26.90 -21.44 -4.22
N LEU A 416 -28.14 -21.28 -3.76
CA LEU A 416 -28.58 -21.68 -2.44
C LEU A 416 -29.52 -22.89 -2.55
N PHE A 417 -29.10 -24.01 -1.97
CA PHE A 417 -29.88 -25.23 -1.87
C PHE A 417 -30.59 -25.30 -0.50
N LEU A 418 -31.91 -25.31 -0.52
CA LEU A 418 -32.78 -25.35 0.64
C LEU A 418 -33.42 -26.74 0.76
N ASP A 419 -32.83 -27.60 1.60
CA ASP A 419 -33.39 -28.92 1.88
C ASP A 419 -34.47 -28.84 2.97
N GLU A 420 -35.51 -29.63 2.78
CA GLU A 420 -36.74 -29.63 3.58
C GLU A 420 -37.38 -28.24 3.76
N ILE A 421 -37.61 -27.53 2.63
CA ILE A 421 -38.22 -26.19 2.60
C ILE A 421 -39.60 -26.11 3.28
N GLY A 422 -40.31 -27.24 3.38
CA GLY A 422 -41.59 -27.33 4.08
C GLY A 422 -41.50 -27.12 5.61
N GLU A 423 -40.30 -27.14 6.19
CA GLU A 423 -40.08 -26.94 7.64
C GLU A 423 -39.87 -25.46 8.02
N ILE A 424 -39.88 -24.53 7.04
CA ILE A 424 -39.66 -23.10 7.33
C ILE A 424 -40.85 -22.51 8.11
N PRO A 425 -40.61 -21.83 9.26
CA PRO A 425 -41.65 -21.14 9.99
C PRO A 425 -42.44 -20.15 9.12
N LEU A 426 -43.77 -20.15 9.26
CA LEU A 426 -44.67 -19.35 8.41
C LEU A 426 -44.32 -17.86 8.37
N GLU A 427 -43.89 -17.29 9.50
CA GLU A 427 -43.51 -15.89 9.64
C GLU A 427 -42.32 -15.52 8.75
N LEU A 428 -41.34 -16.43 8.61
CA LEU A 428 -40.11 -16.23 7.85
C LEU A 428 -40.29 -16.48 6.35
N GLN A 429 -41.35 -17.16 5.94
CA GLN A 429 -41.68 -17.36 4.52
C GLN A 429 -41.88 -16.03 3.79
N SER A 430 -42.39 -15.00 4.48
CA SER A 430 -42.54 -13.64 3.92
C SER A 430 -41.19 -12.97 3.60
N LYS A 431 -40.22 -13.07 4.51
CA LYS A 431 -38.85 -12.57 4.31
C LYS A 431 -38.14 -13.31 3.19
N LEU A 432 -38.25 -14.64 3.18
CA LEU A 432 -37.73 -15.48 2.10
C LEU A 432 -38.31 -15.06 0.73
N LEU A 433 -39.63 -14.85 0.65
CA LEU A 433 -40.28 -14.38 -0.57
C LEU A 433 -39.71 -13.05 -1.06
N ARG A 434 -39.48 -12.08 -0.16
CA ARG A 434 -38.89 -10.78 -0.49
C ARG A 434 -37.51 -10.94 -1.14
N VAL A 435 -36.66 -11.82 -0.60
CA VAL A 435 -35.35 -12.10 -1.22
C VAL A 435 -35.50 -12.74 -2.59
N LEU A 436 -36.43 -13.69 -2.74
CA LEU A 436 -36.67 -14.39 -4.02
C LEU A 436 -37.26 -13.48 -5.11
N GLN A 437 -37.97 -12.42 -4.75
CA GLN A 437 -38.62 -11.50 -5.68
C GLN A 437 -37.75 -10.27 -5.98
N GLU A 438 -37.19 -9.64 -4.94
CA GLU A 438 -36.52 -8.35 -5.03
C GLU A 438 -34.99 -8.47 -5.01
N GLY A 439 -34.45 -9.65 -4.68
CA GLY A 439 -33.02 -9.85 -4.45
C GLY A 439 -32.50 -9.04 -3.27
N GLN A 440 -33.36 -8.74 -2.29
CA GLN A 440 -33.06 -7.82 -1.19
C GLN A 440 -33.41 -8.41 0.16
N PHE A 441 -32.56 -8.16 1.16
CA PHE A 441 -32.80 -8.53 2.56
C PHE A 441 -32.13 -7.54 3.53
N GLU A 442 -32.47 -7.65 4.80
CA GLU A 442 -31.89 -6.89 5.91
C GLU A 442 -31.33 -7.88 6.94
N ARG A 443 -30.17 -7.59 7.54
CA ARG A 443 -29.64 -8.43 8.63
C ARG A 443 -30.46 -8.18 9.90
N VAL A 444 -30.51 -9.16 10.79
CA VAL A 444 -31.19 -8.98 12.09
C VAL A 444 -30.49 -7.86 12.87
N GLY A 445 -31.27 -6.84 13.23
CA GLY A 445 -30.78 -5.63 13.93
C GLY A 445 -30.22 -4.54 13.03
N GLU A 446 -30.20 -4.70 11.70
CA GLU A 446 -29.69 -3.72 10.73
C GLU A 446 -30.84 -3.20 9.85
N GLU A 447 -31.04 -1.87 9.76
CA GLU A 447 -32.04 -1.28 8.84
C GLU A 447 -31.53 -1.14 7.39
N ARG A 448 -30.26 -1.46 7.16
CA ARG A 448 -29.63 -1.36 5.85
C ARG A 448 -30.07 -2.51 4.96
N THR A 449 -30.80 -2.20 3.89
CA THR A 449 -31.12 -3.16 2.84
C THR A 449 -29.88 -3.54 2.02
N ARG A 450 -29.68 -4.86 1.84
CA ARG A 450 -28.59 -5.47 1.05
C ARG A 450 -29.18 -6.14 -0.18
N LYS A 451 -28.46 -6.07 -1.30
CA LYS A 451 -28.82 -6.76 -2.56
C LYS A 451 -27.97 -8.01 -2.73
N VAL A 452 -28.58 -9.09 -3.20
CA VAL A 452 -27.92 -10.36 -3.52
C VAL A 452 -28.51 -10.97 -4.78
N ASP A 453 -27.67 -11.64 -5.55
CA ASP A 453 -28.08 -12.43 -6.72
C ASP A 453 -27.84 -13.92 -6.44
N VAL A 454 -28.90 -14.64 -6.08
CA VAL A 454 -28.82 -16.05 -5.67
C VAL A 454 -29.80 -16.90 -6.46
N ARG A 455 -29.28 -17.96 -7.09
CA ARG A 455 -30.13 -19.01 -7.69
C ARG A 455 -30.64 -19.96 -6.62
N ILE A 456 -31.90 -20.36 -6.69
CA ILE A 456 -32.55 -21.13 -5.62
C ILE A 456 -32.94 -22.52 -6.11
N ILE A 457 -32.52 -23.54 -5.36
CA ILE A 457 -32.96 -24.92 -5.52
C ILE A 457 -33.57 -25.33 -4.19
N ALA A 458 -34.85 -25.65 -4.17
CA ALA A 458 -35.54 -26.11 -2.97
C ALA A 458 -35.86 -27.60 -3.07
N ALA A 459 -35.84 -28.33 -1.96
CA ALA A 459 -36.23 -29.72 -1.88
C ALA A 459 -37.17 -29.95 -0.70
N THR A 460 -38.09 -30.91 -0.84
CA THR A 460 -38.96 -31.33 0.27
C THR A 460 -39.52 -32.73 0.06
N ASN A 461 -39.77 -33.41 1.18
CA ASN A 461 -40.56 -34.64 1.23
C ASN A 461 -42.08 -34.43 1.41
N ARG A 462 -42.52 -33.21 1.74
CA ARG A 462 -43.94 -32.88 1.95
C ARG A 462 -44.63 -32.50 0.64
N ASP A 463 -45.95 -32.68 0.60
CA ASP A 463 -46.76 -32.13 -0.48
C ASP A 463 -47.08 -30.66 -0.17
N LEU A 464 -46.29 -29.74 -0.73
CA LEU A 464 -46.47 -28.31 -0.50
C LEU A 464 -47.85 -27.80 -0.93
N ARG A 465 -48.54 -28.43 -1.88
CA ARG A 465 -49.91 -28.03 -2.23
C ARG A 465 -50.88 -28.30 -1.08
N GLN A 466 -50.70 -29.42 -0.38
CA GLN A 466 -51.48 -29.73 0.81
C GLN A 466 -51.12 -28.80 1.97
N GLU A 467 -49.84 -28.47 2.16
CA GLU A 467 -49.41 -27.52 3.19
C GLU A 467 -49.95 -26.10 2.93
N VAL A 468 -50.07 -25.68 1.66
CA VAL A 468 -50.75 -24.43 1.28
C VAL A 468 -52.23 -24.49 1.62
N ALA A 469 -52.92 -25.59 1.28
CA ALA A 469 -54.33 -25.77 1.64
C ALA A 469 -54.56 -25.78 3.16
N ALA A 470 -53.60 -26.31 3.92
CA ALA A 470 -53.58 -26.32 5.39
C ALA A 470 -53.12 -24.98 6.01
N LYS A 471 -52.73 -23.99 5.21
CA LYS A 471 -52.18 -22.68 5.64
C LYS A 471 -50.87 -22.75 6.45
N HIS A 472 -50.12 -23.84 6.35
CA HIS A 472 -48.76 -23.95 6.91
C HIS A 472 -47.69 -23.43 5.95
N PHE A 473 -48.03 -23.28 4.68
CA PHE A 473 -47.15 -22.73 3.66
C PHE A 473 -47.87 -21.65 2.85
N ARG A 474 -47.18 -20.57 2.52
CA ARG A 474 -47.78 -19.48 1.74
C ARG A 474 -47.87 -19.84 0.26
N GLU A 475 -49.02 -19.51 -0.33
CA GLU A 475 -49.31 -19.76 -1.74
C GLU A 475 -48.37 -18.99 -2.68
N ASP A 476 -48.07 -17.72 -2.36
CA ASP A 476 -47.17 -16.86 -3.13
C ASP A 476 -45.73 -17.42 -3.20
N LEU A 477 -45.21 -17.88 -2.07
CA LEU A 477 -43.90 -18.55 -1.98
C LEU A 477 -43.90 -19.87 -2.74
N TYR A 478 -44.97 -20.66 -2.65
CA TYR A 478 -45.09 -21.92 -3.38
C TYR A 478 -44.95 -21.69 -4.89
N PHE A 479 -45.68 -20.73 -5.45
CA PHE A 479 -45.58 -20.44 -6.89
C PHE A 479 -44.21 -19.89 -7.30
N ARG A 480 -43.54 -19.14 -6.42
CA ARG A 480 -42.18 -18.63 -6.69
C ARG A 480 -41.11 -19.71 -6.67
N LEU A 481 -41.27 -20.75 -5.84
CA LEU A 481 -40.35 -21.89 -5.76
C LEU A 481 -40.65 -22.94 -6.83
N ASN A 482 -41.93 -23.18 -7.13
CA ASN A 482 -42.40 -24.23 -8.05
C ASN A 482 -42.41 -23.76 -9.52
N VAL A 483 -41.37 -23.04 -9.95
CA VAL A 483 -41.23 -22.63 -11.35
C VAL A 483 -40.86 -23.82 -12.23
N PHE A 484 -39.94 -24.66 -11.77
CA PHE A 484 -39.56 -25.90 -12.45
C PHE A 484 -39.53 -27.09 -11.49
N PRO A 485 -40.61 -27.91 -11.43
CA PRO A 485 -40.65 -29.08 -10.56
C PRO A 485 -39.86 -30.27 -11.13
N ILE A 486 -39.10 -30.94 -10.26
CA ILE A 486 -38.43 -32.22 -10.54
C ILE A 486 -38.87 -33.24 -9.50
N GLN A 487 -39.43 -34.36 -9.95
CA GLN A 487 -39.83 -35.45 -9.07
C GLN A 487 -38.67 -36.45 -8.91
N SER A 488 -38.18 -36.62 -7.69
CA SER A 488 -37.22 -37.66 -7.30
C SER A 488 -37.97 -38.96 -6.99
N PRO A 489 -37.84 -40.01 -7.82
CA PRO A 489 -38.61 -41.24 -7.66
C PRO A 489 -38.11 -42.06 -6.46
N PRO A 490 -39.02 -42.68 -5.69
CA PRO A 490 -38.64 -43.64 -4.68
C PRO A 490 -37.96 -44.87 -5.31
N LEU A 491 -37.16 -45.58 -4.53
CA LEU A 491 -36.33 -46.68 -5.00
C LEU A 491 -37.17 -47.84 -5.58
N ARG A 492 -38.37 -48.07 -5.01
CA ARG A 492 -39.35 -49.03 -5.50
C ARG A 492 -39.86 -48.79 -6.93
N ASP A 493 -39.79 -47.54 -7.41
CA ASP A 493 -40.21 -47.19 -8.79
C ASP A 493 -39.06 -47.32 -9.80
N ARG A 494 -37.85 -47.67 -9.33
CA ARG A 494 -36.64 -47.84 -10.15
C ARG A 494 -35.85 -49.10 -9.77
N LEU A 495 -36.55 -50.23 -9.68
CA LEU A 495 -35.97 -51.52 -9.26
C LEU A 495 -34.74 -51.98 -10.06
N MET A 496 -34.66 -51.62 -11.34
CA MET A 496 -33.52 -51.95 -12.20
C MET A 496 -32.21 -51.28 -11.74
N ASP A 497 -32.29 -50.14 -11.04
CA ASP A 497 -31.12 -49.40 -10.58
C ASP A 497 -30.56 -49.95 -9.25
N ILE A 498 -31.35 -50.75 -8.51
CA ILE A 498 -30.97 -51.25 -7.17
C ILE A 498 -29.65 -52.05 -7.24
N GLY A 499 -29.47 -52.90 -8.25
CA GLY A 499 -28.25 -53.69 -8.39
C GLY A 499 -27.01 -52.82 -8.61
N ALA A 500 -27.11 -51.80 -9.47
CA ALA A 500 -26.01 -50.86 -9.73
C ALA A 500 -25.69 -50.00 -8.50
N LEU A 501 -26.71 -49.54 -7.79
CA LEU A 501 -26.56 -48.79 -6.53
C LEU A 501 -25.91 -49.64 -5.43
N ALA A 502 -26.36 -50.88 -5.25
CA ALA A 502 -25.78 -51.80 -4.27
C ALA A 502 -24.30 -52.09 -4.56
N ALA A 503 -23.95 -52.33 -5.83
CA ALA A 503 -22.56 -52.53 -6.24
C ALA A 503 -21.70 -51.28 -6.03
N HIS A 504 -22.26 -50.09 -6.28
CA HIS A 504 -21.59 -48.82 -6.01
C HIS A 504 -21.27 -48.66 -4.51
N PHE A 505 -22.26 -48.81 -3.63
CA PHE A 505 -22.05 -48.71 -2.18
C PHE A 505 -21.11 -49.78 -1.65
N LEU A 506 -21.18 -51.02 -2.18
CA LEU A 506 -20.27 -52.08 -1.80
C LEU A 506 -18.80 -51.71 -2.09
N LYS A 507 -18.54 -51.16 -3.28
CA LYS A 507 -17.20 -50.71 -3.68
C LYS A 507 -16.72 -49.52 -2.86
N GLN A 508 -17.61 -48.56 -2.60
CA GLN A 508 -17.30 -47.34 -1.84
C GLN A 508 -17.02 -47.65 -0.36
N THR A 509 -17.96 -48.33 0.30
CA THR A 509 -17.85 -48.67 1.72
C THR A 509 -16.77 -49.71 1.95
N GLY A 510 -16.58 -50.68 1.05
CA GLY A 510 -15.49 -51.66 1.13
C GLY A 510 -14.10 -51.01 1.09
N LYS A 511 -13.90 -49.96 0.27
CA LYS A 511 -12.66 -49.17 0.31
C LYS A 511 -12.50 -48.41 1.63
N ARG A 512 -13.56 -47.75 2.09
CA ARG A 512 -13.54 -46.95 3.33
C ARG A 512 -13.22 -47.78 4.57
N LEU A 513 -13.77 -49.01 4.66
CA LEU A 513 -13.58 -49.92 5.79
C LEU A 513 -12.35 -50.83 5.65
N ASN A 514 -11.52 -50.65 4.61
CA ASN A 514 -10.41 -51.56 4.28
C ASN A 514 -10.85 -53.05 4.17
N MET A 515 -12.06 -53.28 3.66
CA MET A 515 -12.62 -54.61 3.39
C MET A 515 -12.90 -54.81 1.89
N PRO A 516 -11.88 -54.73 1.00
CA PRO A 516 -12.07 -54.95 -0.42
C PRO A 516 -12.32 -56.44 -0.71
N GLY A 517 -13.11 -56.73 -1.76
CA GLY A 517 -13.20 -58.07 -2.35
C GLY A 517 -14.49 -58.85 -2.10
N ARG A 518 -15.44 -58.33 -1.31
CA ARG A 518 -16.79 -58.92 -1.18
C ARG A 518 -17.62 -58.68 -2.44
N ARG A 519 -18.53 -59.61 -2.77
CA ARG A 519 -19.32 -59.59 -4.01
C ARG A 519 -20.81 -59.75 -3.70
N LEU A 520 -21.64 -59.09 -4.50
CA LEU A 520 -23.09 -59.33 -4.55
C LEU A 520 -23.36 -60.53 -5.46
N ARG A 521 -24.15 -61.49 -4.99
CA ARG A 521 -24.69 -62.57 -5.83
C ARG A 521 -25.96 -62.11 -6.53
N ASN A 522 -26.34 -62.78 -7.61
CA ASN A 522 -27.62 -62.51 -8.30
C ASN A 522 -28.81 -62.71 -7.35
N SER A 523 -28.75 -63.72 -6.48
CA SER A 523 -29.76 -63.94 -5.42
C SER A 523 -29.89 -62.78 -4.45
N ASP A 524 -28.78 -62.09 -4.17
CA ASP A 524 -28.76 -60.92 -3.28
C ASP A 524 -29.46 -59.74 -3.95
N ILE A 525 -29.20 -59.53 -5.25
CA ILE A 525 -29.86 -58.49 -6.06
C ILE A 525 -31.37 -58.75 -6.14
N GLU A 526 -31.80 -59.99 -6.38
CA GLU A 526 -33.22 -60.34 -6.39
C GLU A 526 -33.90 -60.08 -5.05
N ARG A 527 -33.23 -60.39 -3.92
CA ARG A 527 -33.75 -60.07 -2.59
C ARG A 527 -33.85 -58.56 -2.38
N LEU A 528 -32.84 -57.79 -2.78
CA LEU A 528 -32.86 -56.33 -2.71
C LEU A 528 -33.99 -55.73 -3.57
N GLN A 529 -34.29 -56.31 -4.73
CA GLN A 529 -35.35 -55.84 -5.62
C GLN A 529 -36.78 -56.13 -5.14
N ARG A 530 -36.96 -57.09 -4.23
CA ARG A 530 -38.28 -57.45 -3.69
C ARG A 530 -38.70 -56.61 -2.50
N TYR A 531 -37.79 -55.88 -1.89
CA TYR A 531 -38.06 -55.04 -0.72
C TYR A 531 -38.64 -53.68 -1.13
N SER A 532 -39.56 -53.15 -0.32
CA SER A 532 -40.27 -51.88 -0.62
C SER A 532 -39.43 -50.62 -0.43
N TRP A 533 -38.34 -50.69 0.34
CA TRP A 533 -37.40 -49.59 0.62
C TRP A 533 -38.05 -48.30 1.16
N PRO A 534 -38.70 -48.33 2.35
CA PRO A 534 -39.28 -47.14 2.96
C PRO A 534 -38.27 -46.01 3.23
N GLY A 535 -37.00 -46.33 3.46
CA GLY A 535 -35.90 -45.36 3.61
C GLY A 535 -35.07 -45.13 2.34
N ASN A 536 -35.54 -45.64 1.19
CA ASN A 536 -34.95 -45.43 -0.14
C ASN A 536 -33.44 -45.72 -0.18
N ILE A 537 -32.64 -44.86 -0.83
CA ILE A 537 -31.20 -45.06 -1.04
C ILE A 537 -30.45 -45.05 0.31
N ARG A 538 -30.87 -44.22 1.27
CA ARG A 538 -30.22 -44.13 2.59
C ARG A 538 -30.33 -45.46 3.35
N GLU A 539 -31.48 -46.12 3.27
CA GLU A 539 -31.66 -47.45 3.85
C GLU A 539 -30.84 -48.51 3.10
N LEU A 540 -30.85 -48.50 1.76
CA LEU A 540 -30.03 -49.41 0.95
C LEU A 540 -28.54 -49.30 1.33
N GLN A 541 -28.02 -48.08 1.44
CA GLN A 541 -26.65 -47.84 1.87
C GLN A 541 -26.37 -48.46 3.26
N ASN A 542 -27.26 -48.22 4.23
CA ASN A 542 -27.13 -48.77 5.58
C ASN A 542 -27.16 -50.30 5.60
N VAL A 543 -28.03 -50.92 4.80
CA VAL A 543 -28.12 -52.39 4.69
C VAL A 543 -26.83 -52.97 4.09
N ILE A 544 -26.30 -52.36 3.03
CA ILE A 544 -25.04 -52.82 2.41
C ILE A 544 -23.85 -52.61 3.36
N GLU A 545 -23.79 -51.49 4.06
CA GLU A 545 -22.75 -51.24 5.08
C GLU A 545 -22.84 -52.24 6.23
N ARG A 546 -24.04 -52.48 6.77
CA ARG A 546 -24.25 -53.50 7.81
C ARG A 546 -23.83 -54.88 7.32
N ALA A 547 -24.20 -55.27 6.10
CA ALA A 547 -23.79 -56.54 5.51
C ALA A 547 -22.25 -56.63 5.37
N LEU A 548 -21.56 -55.55 4.99
CA LEU A 548 -20.10 -55.52 4.98
C LEU A 548 -19.48 -55.70 6.37
N ILE A 549 -20.11 -55.23 7.44
CA ILE A 549 -19.58 -55.40 8.80
C ILE A 549 -19.88 -56.80 9.34
N THR A 550 -21.09 -57.32 9.12
CA THR A 550 -21.57 -58.57 9.75
C THR A 550 -21.17 -59.84 9.01
N SER A 551 -20.86 -59.76 7.70
CA SER A 551 -20.54 -61.00 6.97
C SER A 551 -19.15 -61.51 7.31
N ILE A 552 -19.02 -62.83 7.35
CA ILE A 552 -17.77 -63.56 7.57
C ILE A 552 -17.42 -64.24 6.24
N GLY A 553 -16.25 -63.92 5.66
CA GLY A 553 -15.82 -64.44 4.36
C GLY A 553 -16.15 -63.53 3.17
N ALA A 554 -16.23 -64.11 1.97
CA ALA A 554 -16.38 -63.38 0.70
C ALA A 554 -17.84 -63.01 0.37
N ASP A 555 -18.79 -63.70 0.99
CA ASP A 555 -20.22 -63.60 0.73
C ASP A 555 -20.89 -62.55 1.63
N LEU A 556 -21.86 -61.81 1.07
CA LEU A 556 -22.66 -60.85 1.84
C LEU A 556 -23.86 -61.54 2.50
N ASN A 557 -24.07 -61.23 3.78
CA ASN A 557 -25.27 -61.56 4.53
C ASN A 557 -26.19 -60.33 4.55
N LEU A 558 -27.18 -60.32 3.66
CA LEU A 558 -28.21 -59.28 3.63
C LEU A 558 -29.26 -59.54 4.71
N ASP A 559 -29.19 -58.74 5.76
CA ASP A 559 -30.17 -58.66 6.83
C ASP A 559 -31.31 -57.70 6.43
N LEU A 560 -32.24 -58.22 5.63
CA LEU A 560 -33.49 -57.58 5.25
C LEU A 560 -34.64 -58.28 6.00
N PRO A 561 -35.65 -57.55 6.49
CA PRO A 561 -36.87 -58.18 6.97
C PRO A 561 -37.46 -59.03 5.85
N ASP A 562 -37.82 -60.28 6.13
CA ASP A 562 -38.66 -61.05 5.22
C ASP A 562 -40.01 -60.34 5.14
N GLU A 563 -40.21 -59.48 4.14
CA GLU A 563 -41.56 -59.02 3.82
C GLU A 563 -42.43 -60.26 3.55
N PRO A 564 -43.68 -60.29 4.06
CA PRO A 564 -44.57 -61.39 3.78
C PRO A 564 -44.66 -61.53 2.28
N LYS A 565 -44.28 -62.72 1.77
CA LYS A 565 -44.41 -63.05 0.35
C LYS A 565 -45.76 -62.50 -0.12
N PRO A 566 -45.82 -61.70 -1.22
CA PRO A 566 -47.12 -61.44 -1.83
C PRO A 566 -47.72 -62.80 -2.06
N ASN A 567 -48.83 -63.07 -1.38
CA ASN A 567 -49.49 -64.36 -1.45
C ASN A 567 -49.65 -64.68 -2.93
N LEU A 568 -48.89 -65.67 -3.41
CA LEU A 568 -49.39 -66.46 -4.52
C LEU A 568 -50.83 -66.83 -4.10
N PRO A 569 -51.82 -66.70 -5.01
CA PRO A 569 -53.20 -67.03 -4.67
C PRO A 569 -53.17 -68.37 -3.94
N PRO A 570 -53.68 -68.44 -2.71
CA PRO A 570 -53.38 -69.56 -1.84
C PRO A 570 -53.80 -70.82 -2.56
N SER A 571 -52.84 -71.69 -2.87
CA SER A 571 -53.10 -73.09 -3.11
C SER A 571 -53.92 -73.54 -1.91
N GLN A 572 -55.18 -73.87 -2.15
CA GLN A 572 -56.20 -74.20 -1.17
C GLN A 572 -55.68 -75.21 -0.16
N GLN A 573 -55.16 -74.71 0.96
CA GLN A 573 -55.06 -75.45 2.20
C GLN A 573 -56.14 -74.86 3.09
N PRO A 574 -57.21 -75.61 3.40
CA PRO A 574 -58.31 -75.10 4.18
C PRO A 574 -57.84 -74.89 5.61
N SER A 575 -57.66 -73.63 6.01
CA SER A 575 -57.63 -73.23 7.40
C SER A 575 -59.04 -73.42 7.97
N LEU A 576 -59.16 -74.21 9.03
CA LEU A 576 -60.40 -74.41 9.79
C LEU A 576 -60.81 -73.07 10.43
N ALA A 577 -61.62 -72.30 9.71
CA ALA A 577 -62.30 -71.14 10.25
C ALA A 577 -63.30 -71.59 11.32
N THR A 578 -63.19 -70.99 12.50
CA THR A 578 -64.11 -71.11 13.65
C THR A 578 -65.46 -70.47 13.31
N THR A 579 -66.21 -71.15 12.44
CA THR A 579 -67.62 -70.90 12.15
C THR A 579 -68.45 -71.89 12.96
N ILE A 580 -69.52 -71.45 13.61
CA ILE A 580 -70.46 -72.38 14.28
C ILE A 580 -71.07 -73.28 13.20
N MET A 581 -70.74 -74.57 13.23
CA MET A 581 -71.22 -75.55 12.26
C MET A 581 -72.53 -76.18 12.74
N THR A 582 -73.43 -76.47 11.80
CA THR A 582 -74.66 -77.23 12.11
C THR A 582 -74.35 -78.72 12.30
N ASP A 583 -75.20 -79.46 13.03
CA ASP A 583 -75.01 -80.90 13.27
C ASP A 583 -74.87 -81.71 11.97
N ALA A 584 -75.58 -81.30 10.90
CA ALA A 584 -75.46 -81.91 9.57
C ALA A 584 -74.08 -81.69 8.93
N GLN A 585 -73.51 -80.49 9.07
CA GLN A 585 -72.17 -80.17 8.55
C GLN A 585 -71.08 -80.90 9.32
N ILE A 586 -71.25 -81.06 10.63
CA ILE A 586 -70.31 -81.82 11.47
C ILE A 586 -70.32 -83.30 11.06
N ARG A 587 -71.50 -83.90 10.84
CA ARG A 587 -71.60 -85.30 10.39
C ARG A 587 -70.96 -85.54 9.02
N GLU A 588 -71.11 -84.60 8.09
CA GLU A 588 -70.50 -84.73 6.76
C GLU A 588 -68.97 -84.58 6.80
N LEU A 589 -68.46 -83.65 7.61
CA LEU A 589 -67.01 -83.55 7.87
C LEU A 589 -66.47 -84.80 8.56
N GLU A 590 -67.20 -85.36 9.53
CA GLU A 590 -66.84 -86.64 10.16
C GLU A 590 -66.80 -87.78 9.14
N ARG A 591 -67.77 -87.86 8.21
CA ARG A 591 -67.82 -88.86 7.14
C ARG A 591 -66.61 -88.76 6.22
N ILE A 592 -66.34 -87.55 5.70
CA ILE A 592 -65.21 -87.27 4.80
C ILE A 592 -63.88 -87.59 5.48
N ASN A 593 -63.71 -87.20 6.75
CA ASN A 593 -62.48 -87.46 7.49
C ASN A 593 -62.27 -88.96 7.77
N MET A 594 -63.35 -89.70 8.05
CA MET A 594 -63.28 -91.16 8.23
C MET A 594 -62.96 -91.91 6.94
N GLU A 595 -63.50 -91.49 5.80
CA GLU A 595 -63.15 -92.05 4.48
C GLU A 595 -61.70 -91.74 4.10
N ALA A 596 -61.22 -90.52 4.38
CA ALA A 596 -59.82 -90.15 4.16
C ALA A 596 -58.86 -90.98 5.01
N ALA A 597 -59.20 -91.21 6.29
CA ALA A 597 -58.40 -92.06 7.18
C ALA A 597 -58.40 -93.54 6.74
N LEU A 598 -59.52 -94.05 6.23
CA LEU A 598 -59.60 -95.41 5.70
C LEU A 598 -58.73 -95.57 4.44
N LYS A 599 -58.75 -94.57 3.55
CA LYS A 599 -57.90 -94.53 2.35
C LYS A 599 -56.42 -94.43 2.69
N ALA A 600 -56.06 -93.63 3.69
CA ALA A 600 -54.68 -93.50 4.17
C ALA A 600 -54.17 -94.77 4.88
N ALA A 601 -55.08 -95.55 5.45
CA ALA A 601 -54.80 -96.84 6.09
C ALA A 601 -54.94 -98.04 5.13
N ASP A 602 -55.10 -97.81 3.83
CA ASP A 602 -55.24 -98.83 2.79
C ASP A 602 -56.35 -99.86 3.11
N GLY A 603 -57.51 -99.37 3.55
CA GLY A 603 -58.68 -100.20 3.90
C GLY A 603 -58.61 -100.84 5.30
N LYS A 604 -57.51 -100.71 6.02
CA LYS A 604 -57.32 -101.36 7.32
C LYS A 604 -57.98 -100.58 8.46
N LEU A 605 -59.03 -101.17 9.06
CA LEU A 605 -59.75 -100.55 10.18
C LEU A 605 -58.99 -100.56 11.53
N PHE A 606 -58.22 -101.62 11.83
CA PHE A 606 -57.59 -101.81 13.15
C PHE A 606 -56.15 -102.35 13.09
N GLY A 607 -55.37 -102.09 14.14
CA GLY A 607 -53.96 -102.47 14.27
C GLY A 607 -53.00 -101.32 13.95
N LYS A 608 -51.68 -101.59 14.05
CA LYS A 608 -50.65 -100.57 13.79
C LYS A 608 -50.77 -100.04 12.36
N GLY A 609 -50.94 -98.74 12.21
CA GLY A 609 -51.21 -98.03 10.95
C GLY A 609 -52.66 -98.10 10.45
N GLY A 610 -53.61 -98.59 11.25
CA GLY A 610 -55.03 -98.66 10.88
C GLY A 610 -55.78 -97.33 11.06
N ALA A 611 -56.92 -97.18 10.38
CA ALA A 611 -57.73 -95.94 10.39
C ALA A 611 -58.14 -95.50 11.80
N ALA A 612 -58.40 -96.44 12.72
CA ALA A 612 -58.74 -96.13 14.11
C ALA A 612 -57.57 -95.49 14.88
N GLU A 613 -56.33 -95.91 14.61
CA GLU A 613 -55.13 -95.32 15.22
C GLU A 613 -54.87 -93.92 14.66
N LEU A 614 -55.00 -93.74 13.34
CA LEU A 614 -54.83 -92.44 12.67
C LEU A 614 -55.84 -91.39 13.16
N LEU A 615 -57.06 -91.82 13.49
CA LEU A 615 -58.12 -90.95 14.01
C LEU A 615 -58.09 -90.82 15.55
N GLY A 616 -57.21 -91.54 16.25
CA GLY A 616 -57.15 -91.53 17.72
C GLY A 616 -58.37 -92.13 18.41
N LEU A 617 -59.09 -93.05 17.76
CA LEU A 617 -60.32 -93.68 18.26
C LEU A 617 -60.09 -95.16 18.62
N LYS A 618 -60.87 -95.68 19.57
CA LYS A 618 -60.92 -97.13 19.79
C LYS A 618 -61.53 -97.83 18.56
N PRO A 619 -61.01 -98.99 18.12
CA PRO A 619 -61.53 -99.70 16.94
C PRO A 619 -63.03 -99.99 17.00
N THR A 620 -63.56 -100.31 18.18
CA THR A 620 -65.00 -100.55 18.40
C THR A 620 -65.85 -99.29 18.23
N THR A 621 -65.31 -98.12 18.58
CA THR A 621 -65.95 -96.82 18.39
C THR A 621 -65.97 -96.42 16.91
N LEU A 622 -64.89 -96.68 16.18
CA LEU A 622 -64.83 -96.42 14.74
C LEU A 622 -65.85 -97.28 13.99
N ALA A 623 -65.91 -98.59 14.25
CA ALA A 623 -66.85 -99.50 13.60
C ALA A 623 -68.33 -99.10 13.83
N SER A 624 -68.66 -98.65 15.05
CA SER A 624 -69.99 -98.13 15.37
C SER A 624 -70.33 -96.85 14.60
N ARG A 625 -69.38 -95.93 14.44
CA ARG A 625 -69.56 -94.68 13.69
C ARG A 625 -69.72 -94.92 12.18
N PHE A 626 -68.96 -95.85 11.60
CA PHE A 626 -69.10 -96.26 10.20
C PHE A 626 -70.50 -96.81 9.90
N LYS A 627 -71.03 -97.66 10.78
CA LYS A 627 -72.39 -98.21 10.64
C LYS A 627 -73.48 -97.14 10.76
N ARG A 628 -73.27 -96.13 11.62
CA ARG A 628 -74.21 -95.02 11.83
C ARG A 628 -74.21 -94.02 10.66
N LEU A 629 -73.09 -93.88 9.96
CA LEU A 629 -72.91 -92.96 8.83
C LEU A 629 -73.05 -93.66 7.46
N GLU A 630 -73.49 -94.93 7.44
CA GLU A 630 -73.69 -95.77 6.24
C GLU A 630 -72.48 -95.86 5.30
N ILE A 631 -71.27 -95.75 5.84
CA ILE A 631 -70.03 -95.85 5.04
C ILE A 631 -69.77 -97.34 4.74
N LYS A 632 -69.81 -97.72 3.47
CA LYS A 632 -69.53 -99.10 3.02
C LYS A 632 -68.03 -99.38 3.06
N LEU A 633 -67.67 -100.51 3.66
CA LEU A 633 -66.32 -101.07 3.57
C LEU A 633 -66.30 -101.91 2.29
N GLU A 634 -65.48 -101.53 1.33
CA GLU A 634 -65.15 -102.41 0.21
C GLU A 634 -64.09 -103.40 0.73
N ASP A 635 -64.33 -104.70 0.50
CA ASP A 635 -63.51 -105.82 1.01
C ASP A 635 -62.08 -105.85 0.45
#